data_AF-A0A4W2DRZ2-F1
#
_entry.id   AF-A0A4W2DRZ2-F1
#
_cell.length_a   1.000
_cell.length_b   1.000
_cell.length_c   1.000
_cell.angle_alpha   90.00
_cell.angle_beta   90.00
_cell.angle_gamma   90.00
#
_symmetry.space_group_name_H-M   'P 1'
#
loop_
_entity.id
_entity.type
_entity.pdbx_description
1 polymer ?
#
loop_
_entity_poly.entity_id
_entity_poly.type
_entity_poly.pdbx_seq_one_letter_code
_entity_poly.pdbx_strand_id
1 'polypeptide(L)'
;MGTTASTAQQTVSASAPFEGLQDGGSMDGRHSLSVHSFQTTGLHNSKAKSIIPNKVAPVVITYNCKEEFQIHDELLKAHYTLGRLSDATPEHYLVQGRYFLVRDVTEKMDTLGTLQSCGAPNFRQVQGGLAVFGMGQPSLSGFRQVLQKLQKDGHRECVIFCVREEPVLFLRAAEDFIPYTPRDKQNLHENLQGLGPGVQAERLELAIRKEIHDFAQLSENKYYVYHNTEDLRGEPHAVAIRGEDDVHVTEEVFKRPLFLQPSYRYHRLPLPEQGAPLETQFDAFVSVLRETPSLLLLQDAHGPPPALLFSCQTGVGRASLGMVLGTLLLFHRGGTALRPEAAPMKTKPLSMEQLEVVQSFLHMVPEGRRMVEEVDRAIAACAELHDLKEVVLGSQRELEGSRAQGSSSQHGVQQRALQSLERYFYLILFNYYLHEQYPLAFALSFSRWLCVHPELYRLPVILSSAGPVAPKDLIALGALVADDLVSPDALSTIREMDVANFRRVPRLPIYGMAQPSAKNLETQLKAHLTRPPPDADGPQTHRFQTCLTMQEVFSQHHGACPGLTYHRIPVPDFCAPREEDFDRLLGALQAALAKDPGTGFVFSCLSGQGRTTTAMVVAVLAFWHIRGFPEVGEEELVSVPDAKFTKGEFEVVMKVVQLLPDGHRVKREVDAALDTVSETMTPMHYHLREIIICTFRQAKAAKSEQEARRLRLRSLQYLERYICLVLFSAYLHLEKAGSWQRPFSAWMREVAAKAGIYEILNQLGFPELESVEDQPFSRLRCRWQEQNRGPELSASGDFL
;
A
#
# COMPACT_ATOMS: atom_id res chain seq x y z
N MET A 1 -21.14 3.24 73.09
CA MET A 1 -20.67 2.33 74.16
C MET A 1 -19.72 1.34 73.50
N GLY A 2 -18.42 1.21 73.78
CA GLY A 2 -17.42 1.91 74.60
C GLY A 2 -16.02 1.64 73.95
N THR A 3 -15.09 2.61 74.00
CA THR A 3 -13.86 2.64 74.86
C THR A 3 -12.84 1.52 74.56
N THR A 4 -11.72 1.75 73.86
CA THR A 4 -10.39 2.36 74.24
C THR A 4 -9.37 1.41 74.91
N ALA A 5 -8.17 1.40 74.31
CA ALA A 5 -6.83 1.59 74.92
C ALA A 5 -6.21 0.58 75.93
N SER A 6 -5.10 -0.03 75.49
CA SER A 6 -3.72 0.09 76.03
C SER A 6 -3.22 -0.81 77.19
N THR A 7 -2.00 -1.36 76.97
CA THR A 7 -0.85 -1.60 77.91
C THR A 7 -1.04 -2.57 79.09
N ALA A 8 -0.12 -3.43 79.53
CA ALA A 8 1.27 -3.78 79.19
C ALA A 8 1.68 -5.04 80.01
N GLN A 9 2.67 -5.82 79.51
CA GLN A 9 3.76 -6.54 80.23
C GLN A 9 3.41 -7.58 81.33
N GLN A 10 4.10 -8.71 81.55
CA GLN A 10 5.41 -9.26 81.16
C GLN A 10 5.49 -10.73 81.68
N THR A 11 6.22 -11.63 80.98
CA THR A 11 7.17 -12.67 81.48
C THR A 11 7.29 -13.81 80.43
N VAL A 12 8.31 -13.81 79.56
CA VAL A 12 9.71 -14.33 79.69
C VAL A 12 9.86 -15.83 79.36
N SER A 13 10.39 -16.10 78.15
CA SER A 13 11.51 -17.01 77.79
C SER A 13 11.57 -17.19 76.25
N ALA A 14 12.02 -16.19 75.46
CA ALA A 14 13.38 -15.96 74.88
C ALA A 14 13.81 -17.00 73.81
N SER A 15 13.92 -16.77 72.48
CA SER A 15 14.12 -15.64 71.53
C SER A 15 15.54 -15.05 71.40
N ALA A 16 16.20 -15.33 70.26
CA ALA A 16 17.18 -14.52 69.49
C ALA A 16 17.53 -15.32 68.19
N PRO A 17 17.84 -14.69 67.03
CA PRO A 17 18.97 -13.77 66.89
C PRO A 17 18.61 -12.41 66.26
N PHE A 18 19.45 -11.45 66.62
CA PHE A 18 19.50 -10.05 66.20
C PHE A 18 20.83 -9.79 65.47
N GLU A 19 20.76 -8.84 64.53
CA GLU A 19 21.77 -7.85 64.11
C GLU A 19 23.21 -8.21 63.71
N GLY A 20 23.58 -7.66 62.54
CA GLY A 20 24.87 -7.00 62.33
C GLY A 20 24.63 -5.57 61.80
N LEU A 21 24.96 -4.58 62.64
CA LEU A 21 24.99 -3.13 62.42
C LEU A 21 26.31 -2.66 61.75
N GLN A 22 26.26 -1.60 60.94
CA GLN A 22 27.00 -0.31 61.04
C GLN A 22 27.50 0.31 59.71
N ASP A 23 26.98 1.53 59.47
CA ASP A 23 27.61 2.78 59.02
C ASP A 23 27.95 3.09 57.54
N GLY A 24 27.49 4.27 57.09
CA GLY A 24 28.18 5.13 56.11
C GLY A 24 27.69 5.24 54.65
N GLY A 25 26.73 6.12 54.36
CA GLY A 25 26.89 7.14 53.29
C GLY A 25 26.33 6.92 51.86
N SER A 26 25.17 7.53 51.61
CA SER A 26 24.86 8.47 50.49
C SER A 26 24.51 8.00 49.05
N MET A 27 23.33 8.50 48.62
CA MET A 27 22.83 8.90 47.28
C MET A 27 22.01 7.92 46.39
N ASP A 28 20.68 8.11 46.48
CA ASP A 28 19.62 8.27 45.44
C ASP A 28 19.68 7.45 44.13
N GLY A 29 18.64 6.76 43.64
CA GLY A 29 17.20 6.86 43.86
C GLY A 29 16.49 7.64 42.73
N ARG A 30 15.99 6.97 41.69
CA ARG A 30 14.87 7.50 40.87
C ARG A 30 13.81 6.46 40.54
N HIS A 31 12.73 6.59 41.30
CA HIS A 31 11.40 6.01 41.12
C HIS A 31 10.63 6.65 39.96
N SER A 32 9.68 5.85 39.49
CA SER A 32 8.42 6.15 38.81
C SER A 32 7.42 6.94 39.68
N LEU A 33 6.31 7.40 39.05
CA LEU A 33 5.16 8.20 39.55
C LEU A 33 5.42 9.72 39.55
N SER A 34 4.47 10.65 39.45
CA SER A 34 3.11 10.80 38.92
C SER A 34 2.72 12.28 39.16
N VAL A 35 1.60 12.76 38.58
CA VAL A 35 0.75 13.89 39.05
C VAL A 35 1.21 15.33 38.72
N HIS A 36 0.34 16.04 37.98
CA HIS A 36 -0.20 17.36 38.33
C HIS A 36 -1.64 17.41 37.75
N SER A 37 -2.69 17.28 38.56
CA SER A 37 -3.29 18.21 39.55
C SER A 37 -4.35 19.12 38.92
N PHE A 38 -5.58 18.92 39.37
CA PHE A 38 -6.79 19.70 39.10
C PHE A 38 -6.70 21.12 39.68
N GLN A 39 -7.24 22.09 38.94
CA GLN A 39 -7.93 23.26 39.50
C GLN A 39 -9.27 23.46 38.78
N THR A 40 -10.31 23.62 39.58
CA THR A 40 -11.72 23.78 39.24
C THR A 40 -12.10 25.24 38.99
N THR A 41 -12.76 25.50 37.86
CA THR A 41 -13.80 26.54 37.61
C THR A 41 -14.26 26.37 36.16
N GLY A 42 -15.52 26.40 35.73
CA GLY A 42 -16.82 26.24 36.35
C GLY A 42 -17.78 25.99 35.18
N LEU A 43 -18.68 25.00 35.29
CA LEU A 43 -19.70 24.74 34.27
C LEU A 43 -21.01 24.41 34.96
N HIS A 44 -21.97 25.30 34.73
CA HIS A 44 -23.37 25.18 35.11
C HIS A 44 -24.05 24.06 34.30
N ASN A 45 -24.96 23.36 34.98
CA ASN A 45 -26.06 22.55 34.46
C ASN A 45 -25.76 21.28 33.65
N SER A 46 -25.34 20.22 34.35
CA SER A 46 -25.92 18.88 34.12
C SER A 46 -26.03 18.13 35.47
N LYS A 47 -27.25 17.69 35.81
CA LYS A 47 -27.60 17.11 37.12
C LYS A 47 -27.26 15.61 37.22
N ALA A 48 -26.04 15.20 36.90
CA ALA A 48 -25.58 13.85 37.24
C ALA A 48 -24.06 13.81 37.45
N LYS A 49 -23.64 13.72 38.72
CA LYS A 49 -22.31 13.26 39.12
C LYS A 49 -22.49 11.91 39.81
N SER A 50 -21.91 10.86 39.24
CA SER A 50 -21.90 9.49 39.79
C SER A 50 -20.53 9.16 40.39
N ILE A 51 -20.52 8.43 41.51
CA ILE A 51 -19.30 7.93 42.18
C ILE A 51 -19.19 6.43 41.90
N ILE A 52 -18.03 5.97 41.40
CA ILE A 52 -17.72 4.55 41.14
C ILE A 52 -16.68 4.07 42.17
N PRO A 53 -17.05 3.24 43.16
CA PRO A 53 -16.19 2.92 44.29
C PRO A 53 -15.38 1.61 44.14
N ASN A 54 -15.65 0.76 43.14
CA ASN A 54 -15.03 -0.56 43.02
C ASN A 54 -14.54 -0.86 41.59
N LYS A 55 -13.34 -1.45 41.48
CA LYS A 55 -12.69 -1.84 40.20
C LYS A 55 -13.07 -3.24 39.71
N VAL A 56 -13.61 -4.11 40.58
CA VAL A 56 -13.93 -5.51 40.25
C VAL A 56 -15.43 -5.70 39.96
N ALA A 57 -16.29 -4.89 40.59
CA ALA A 57 -17.72 -4.83 40.32
C ALA A 57 -18.18 -3.37 40.46
N PRO A 58 -18.17 -2.56 39.39
CA PRO A 58 -18.51 -1.15 39.46
C PRO A 58 -19.94 -0.95 39.97
N VAL A 59 -20.08 -0.12 41.01
CA VAL A 59 -21.38 0.31 41.54
C VAL A 59 -21.50 1.80 41.26
N VAL A 60 -22.63 2.27 40.73
CA VAL A 60 -22.90 3.71 40.61
C VAL A 60 -23.77 4.15 41.77
N ILE A 61 -23.27 5.14 42.50
CA ILE A 61 -24.00 5.81 43.57
C ILE A 61 -24.41 7.19 43.07
N THR A 62 -25.70 7.50 43.14
CA THR A 62 -26.23 8.83 42.84
C THR A 62 -25.67 9.85 43.82
N TYR A 63 -25.47 11.11 43.41
CA TYR A 63 -24.85 12.15 44.25
C TYR A 63 -25.52 12.36 45.63
N ASN A 64 -26.81 12.02 45.77
CA ASN A 64 -27.53 12.10 47.03
C ASN A 64 -27.28 10.89 47.97
N CYS A 65 -26.47 9.91 47.57
CA CYS A 65 -26.17 8.67 48.28
C CYS A 65 -27.43 7.87 48.67
N LYS A 66 -28.53 8.01 47.93
CA LYS A 66 -29.80 7.33 48.22
C LYS A 66 -30.05 6.09 47.38
N GLU A 67 -29.42 6.01 46.22
CA GLU A 67 -29.62 4.92 45.25
C GLU A 67 -28.27 4.35 44.83
N GLU A 68 -28.17 3.03 44.83
CA GLU A 68 -27.02 2.27 44.36
C GLU A 68 -27.45 1.32 43.24
N PHE A 69 -26.65 1.28 42.17
CA PHE A 69 -26.88 0.39 41.03
C PHE A 69 -25.64 -0.45 40.79
N GLN A 70 -25.81 -1.77 40.74
CA GLN A 70 -24.73 -2.68 40.34
C GLN A 70 -24.69 -2.75 38.82
N ILE A 71 -23.54 -2.43 38.23
CA ILE A 71 -23.38 -2.40 36.78
C ILE A 71 -22.85 -3.76 36.34
N HIS A 72 -23.57 -4.42 35.43
CA HIS A 72 -23.18 -5.73 34.88
C HIS A 72 -22.48 -5.64 33.52
N ASP A 73 -22.52 -4.48 32.87
CA ASP A 73 -21.83 -4.22 31.61
C ASP A 73 -20.59 -3.33 31.82
N GLU A 74 -19.53 -3.57 31.04
CA GLU A 74 -18.36 -2.69 31.00
C GLU A 74 -18.80 -1.27 30.63
N LEU A 75 -18.78 -0.35 31.59
CA LEU A 75 -18.85 1.08 31.32
C LEU A 75 -17.63 1.48 30.49
N LEU A 76 -17.72 1.37 29.16
CA LEU A 76 -16.99 2.26 28.29
C LEU A 76 -17.32 3.67 28.79
N LYS A 77 -16.36 4.32 29.46
CA LYS A 77 -16.48 5.74 29.78
C LYS A 77 -16.94 6.43 28.48
N ALA A 78 -18.16 6.95 28.47
CA ALA A 78 -18.76 7.54 27.27
C ALA A 78 -18.00 8.83 26.92
N HIS A 79 -16.87 8.69 26.22
CA HIS A 79 -16.12 9.80 25.65
C HIS A 79 -16.81 10.18 24.33
N TYR A 80 -18.05 10.63 24.42
CA TYR A 80 -18.72 11.23 23.27
C TYR A 80 -18.13 12.61 23.03
N THR A 81 -18.00 12.97 21.76
CA THR A 81 -17.50 14.29 21.37
C THR A 81 -18.65 15.09 20.79
N LEU A 82 -18.77 16.34 21.22
CA LEU A 82 -19.68 17.30 20.63
C LEU A 82 -18.94 18.17 19.60
N GLY A 83 -19.65 18.65 18.59
CA GLY A 83 -19.13 19.59 17.62
C GLY A 83 -20.18 20.54 17.08
N ARG A 84 -19.70 21.64 16.49
CA ARG A 84 -20.49 22.63 15.75
C ARG A 84 -19.68 23.12 14.56
N LEU A 85 -20.35 23.55 13.49
CA LEU A 85 -19.67 24.14 12.31
C LEU A 85 -19.24 25.57 12.56
N SER A 86 -20.04 26.33 13.29
CA SER A 86 -19.77 27.70 13.68
C SER A 86 -20.43 28.02 15.01
N ASP A 87 -20.07 29.16 15.60
CA ASP A 87 -20.66 29.64 16.86
C ASP A 87 -22.17 29.95 16.73
N ALA A 88 -22.68 30.10 15.51
CA ALA A 88 -24.10 30.30 15.23
C ALA A 88 -24.90 29.00 15.14
N THR A 89 -24.25 27.84 15.03
CA THR A 89 -24.90 26.53 14.90
C THR A 89 -24.93 25.79 16.25
N PRO A 90 -25.99 25.02 16.54
CA PRO A 90 -26.07 24.22 17.76
C PRO A 90 -24.96 23.18 17.81
N GLU A 91 -24.43 23.00 19.02
CA GLU A 91 -23.48 21.95 19.32
C GLU A 91 -24.21 20.61 19.52
N HIS A 92 -23.72 19.55 18.89
CA HIS A 92 -24.37 18.24 18.83
C HIS A 92 -23.35 17.10 18.72
N TYR A 93 -23.80 15.87 18.96
CA TYR A 93 -22.94 14.68 19.00
C TYR A 93 -22.32 14.34 17.64
N LEU A 94 -21.04 13.98 17.66
CA LEU A 94 -20.28 13.51 16.50
C LEU A 94 -20.17 11.99 16.53
N VAL A 95 -20.50 11.33 15.41
CA VAL A 95 -20.24 9.88 15.28
C VAL A 95 -18.76 9.60 15.15
N GLN A 96 -18.31 8.55 15.81
CA GLN A 96 -16.90 8.18 16.02
C GLN A 96 -16.07 9.33 16.60
N GLY A 97 -16.72 10.27 17.30
CA GLY A 97 -16.11 11.48 17.86
C GLY A 97 -15.60 12.51 16.85
N ARG A 98 -15.88 12.34 15.54
CA ARG A 98 -15.25 13.14 14.47
C ARG A 98 -16.20 13.62 13.37
N TYR A 99 -17.25 12.85 13.04
CA TYR A 99 -17.98 13.05 11.80
C TYR A 99 -19.40 13.59 12.02
N PHE A 100 -19.86 14.39 11.06
CA PHE A 100 -21.26 14.80 10.92
C PHE A 100 -21.97 13.89 9.91
N LEU A 101 -23.29 13.70 10.04
CA LEU A 101 -24.07 13.03 9.01
C LEU A 101 -24.61 14.03 8.00
N VAL A 102 -24.36 13.78 6.72
CA VAL A 102 -24.74 14.64 5.60
C VAL A 102 -25.58 13.85 4.60
N ARG A 103 -26.66 14.45 4.11
CA ARG A 103 -27.57 13.84 3.13
C ARG A 103 -26.83 13.56 1.83
N ASP A 104 -27.00 12.35 1.31
CA ASP A 104 -26.22 11.89 0.15
C ASP A 104 -26.64 12.52 -1.18
N VAL A 105 -27.94 12.73 -1.37
CA VAL A 105 -28.50 13.20 -2.65
C VAL A 105 -28.96 14.65 -2.51
N THR A 106 -28.38 15.51 -3.34
CA THR A 106 -28.88 16.86 -3.60
C THR A 106 -29.41 16.93 -5.03
N GLU A 107 -30.39 17.81 -5.29
CA GLU A 107 -31.04 17.92 -6.61
C GLU A 107 -30.05 18.17 -7.76
N LYS A 108 -28.90 18.81 -7.47
CA LYS A 108 -27.84 19.09 -8.45
C LYS A 108 -27.10 17.84 -8.94
N MET A 109 -27.16 16.72 -8.21
CA MET A 109 -26.40 15.51 -8.53
C MET A 109 -27.06 14.66 -9.62
N ASP A 110 -28.36 14.84 -9.91
CA ASP A 110 -29.10 14.07 -10.92
C ASP A 110 -29.05 14.73 -12.29
N THR A 111 -27.93 14.55 -13.00
CA THR A 111 -27.72 15.12 -14.34
C THR A 111 -28.71 14.61 -15.38
N LEU A 112 -29.16 13.36 -15.27
CA LEU A 112 -30.13 12.77 -16.20
C LEU A 112 -31.60 13.04 -15.82
N GLY A 113 -31.88 13.63 -14.65
CA GLY A 113 -33.24 13.89 -14.21
C GLY A 113 -34.07 12.60 -14.00
N THR A 114 -33.42 11.52 -13.57
CA THR A 114 -34.03 10.18 -13.46
C THR A 114 -34.57 9.86 -12.07
N LEU A 115 -34.28 10.72 -11.07
CA LEU A 115 -34.77 10.55 -9.70
C LEU A 115 -36.29 10.49 -9.63
N GLN A 116 -36.98 11.37 -10.37
CA GLN A 116 -38.46 11.43 -10.37
C GLN A 116 -39.10 10.31 -11.20
N SER A 117 -38.46 9.88 -12.28
CA SER A 117 -39.04 8.91 -13.23
C SER A 117 -38.71 7.46 -12.89
N CYS A 118 -37.54 7.20 -12.30
CA CYS A 118 -37.01 5.88 -12.01
C CYS A 118 -36.76 5.63 -10.51
N GLY A 119 -36.85 6.67 -9.68
CA GLY A 119 -36.62 6.58 -8.23
C GLY A 119 -35.14 6.66 -7.80
N ALA A 120 -34.21 6.79 -8.74
CA ALA A 120 -32.78 6.92 -8.44
C ALA A 120 -32.12 7.96 -9.35
N PRO A 121 -31.16 8.75 -8.85
CA PRO A 121 -30.48 9.73 -9.67
C PRO A 121 -29.56 9.04 -10.68
N ASN A 122 -29.40 9.61 -11.86
CA ASN A 122 -28.55 9.10 -12.94
C ASN A 122 -28.75 7.61 -13.31
N PHE A 123 -29.97 7.08 -13.15
CA PHE A 123 -30.33 5.72 -13.56
C PHE A 123 -30.27 5.58 -15.08
N ARG A 124 -29.40 4.69 -15.57
CA ARG A 124 -29.23 4.46 -17.02
C ARG A 124 -28.81 3.04 -17.33
N GLN A 125 -29.08 2.61 -18.57
CA GLN A 125 -28.56 1.38 -19.16
C GLN A 125 -27.34 1.72 -20.03
N VAL A 126 -26.37 0.81 -20.10
CA VAL A 126 -25.24 0.92 -21.02
C VAL A 126 -25.72 0.98 -22.47
N GLN A 127 -25.03 1.74 -23.32
CA GLN A 127 -25.33 1.80 -24.74
C GLN A 127 -25.11 0.44 -25.41
N GLY A 128 -25.91 0.13 -26.44
CA GLY A 128 -25.86 -1.16 -27.13
C GLY A 128 -26.78 -2.24 -26.54
N GLY A 129 -27.63 -1.89 -25.56
CA GLY A 129 -28.73 -2.75 -25.10
C GLY A 129 -28.32 -3.92 -24.20
N LEU A 130 -27.07 -3.96 -23.73
CA LEU A 130 -26.64 -4.93 -22.73
C LEU A 130 -27.34 -4.67 -21.40
N ALA A 131 -27.65 -5.73 -20.65
CA ALA A 131 -28.34 -5.65 -19.36
C ALA A 131 -27.39 -5.18 -18.23
N VAL A 132 -26.74 -4.03 -18.42
CA VAL A 132 -25.86 -3.39 -17.44
C VAL A 132 -26.37 -1.99 -17.17
N PHE A 133 -26.54 -1.67 -15.89
CA PHE A 133 -27.18 -0.46 -15.42
C PHE A 133 -26.32 0.23 -14.37
N GLY A 134 -26.39 1.56 -14.34
CA GLY A 134 -25.76 2.39 -13.31
C GLY A 134 -26.78 3.33 -12.68
N MET A 135 -26.62 3.62 -11.39
CA MET A 135 -27.43 4.62 -10.68
C MET A 135 -26.66 5.27 -9.52
N GLY A 136 -27.11 6.44 -9.09
CA GLY A 136 -26.70 7.02 -7.81
C GLY A 136 -27.55 6.48 -6.67
N GLN A 137 -27.30 6.98 -5.47
CA GLN A 137 -27.88 6.46 -4.24
C GLN A 137 -29.39 6.73 -4.18
N PRO A 138 -30.27 5.72 -4.21
CA PRO A 138 -31.71 5.93 -4.03
C PRO A 138 -32.09 6.03 -2.55
N SER A 139 -33.30 6.54 -2.28
CA SER A 139 -34.01 6.26 -1.02
C SER A 139 -34.59 4.83 -1.04
N LEU A 140 -35.16 4.36 0.08
CA LEU A 140 -35.81 3.05 0.10
C LEU A 140 -36.99 2.98 -0.88
N SER A 141 -37.86 3.98 -0.91
CA SER A 141 -38.98 4.04 -1.85
C SER A 141 -38.49 4.15 -3.31
N GLY A 142 -37.44 4.94 -3.54
CA GLY A 142 -36.80 5.08 -4.84
C GLY A 142 -36.22 3.78 -5.36
N PHE A 143 -35.55 3.02 -4.49
CA PHE A 143 -35.00 1.70 -4.83
C PHE A 143 -36.10 0.71 -5.23
N ARG A 144 -37.25 0.72 -4.54
CA ARG A 144 -38.42 -0.09 -4.94
C ARG A 144 -38.91 0.25 -6.35
N GLN A 145 -38.89 1.53 -6.74
CA GLN A 145 -39.27 1.94 -8.09
C GLN A 145 -38.28 1.43 -9.15
N VAL A 146 -36.97 1.46 -8.84
CA VAL A 146 -35.93 0.87 -9.72
C VAL A 146 -36.19 -0.62 -9.93
N LEU A 147 -36.49 -1.38 -8.87
CA LEU A 147 -36.80 -2.81 -8.98
C LEU A 147 -38.02 -3.06 -9.87
N GLN A 148 -39.10 -2.30 -9.67
CA GLN A 148 -40.31 -2.38 -10.49
C GLN A 148 -40.03 -2.06 -11.96
N LYS A 149 -39.18 -1.06 -12.21
CA LYS A 149 -38.76 -0.67 -13.57
C LYS A 149 -38.01 -1.81 -14.25
N LEU A 150 -37.00 -2.39 -13.60
CA LEU A 150 -36.24 -3.53 -14.14
C LEU A 150 -37.14 -4.74 -14.44
N GLN A 151 -38.11 -5.03 -13.57
CA GLN A 151 -39.08 -6.10 -13.79
C GLN A 151 -39.99 -5.82 -14.99
N LYS A 152 -40.49 -4.59 -15.10
CA LYS A 152 -41.34 -4.16 -16.22
C LYS A 152 -40.58 -4.23 -17.56
N ASP A 153 -39.28 -3.97 -17.54
CA ASP A 153 -38.41 -4.06 -18.71
C ASP A 153 -38.00 -5.53 -19.04
N GLY A 154 -38.49 -6.50 -18.26
CA GLY A 154 -38.36 -7.93 -18.56
C GLY A 154 -37.16 -8.63 -17.92
N HIS A 155 -36.42 -7.95 -17.04
CA HIS A 155 -35.29 -8.55 -16.32
C HIS A 155 -35.79 -9.47 -15.20
N ARG A 156 -35.58 -10.78 -15.37
CA ARG A 156 -36.05 -11.81 -14.42
C ARG A 156 -35.05 -12.07 -13.29
N GLU A 157 -33.78 -11.85 -13.55
CA GLU A 157 -32.69 -12.02 -12.60
C GLU A 157 -31.87 -10.74 -12.59
N CYS A 158 -31.43 -10.31 -11.41
CA CYS A 158 -30.63 -9.10 -11.26
C CYS A 158 -29.58 -9.25 -10.15
N VAL A 159 -28.36 -8.83 -10.44
CA VAL A 159 -27.27 -8.73 -9.46
C VAL A 159 -26.97 -7.26 -9.23
N ILE A 160 -27.14 -6.82 -7.99
CA ILE A 160 -27.02 -5.42 -7.57
C ILE A 160 -25.73 -5.27 -6.79
N PHE A 161 -24.86 -4.38 -7.26
CA PHE A 161 -23.59 -4.05 -6.66
C PHE A 161 -23.64 -2.64 -6.06
N CYS A 162 -23.59 -2.53 -4.73
CA CYS A 162 -23.24 -1.27 -4.09
C CYS A 162 -21.73 -1.09 -4.14
N VAL A 163 -21.26 -0.14 -4.96
CA VAL A 163 -19.83 0.07 -5.19
C VAL A 163 -19.18 1.14 -4.30
N ARG A 164 -19.81 1.46 -3.17
CA ARG A 164 -19.37 2.51 -2.25
C ARG A 164 -18.41 1.96 -1.21
N GLU A 165 -17.36 2.71 -0.91
CA GLU A 165 -16.38 2.39 0.14
C GLU A 165 -16.88 2.87 1.50
N GLU A 166 -17.38 4.10 1.53
CA GLU A 166 -17.90 4.79 2.70
C GLU A 166 -19.18 4.14 3.26
N PRO A 167 -19.38 4.20 4.58
CA PRO A 167 -20.62 3.74 5.22
C PRO A 167 -21.80 4.65 4.87
N VAL A 168 -22.98 4.07 4.65
CA VAL A 168 -24.22 4.80 4.37
C VAL A 168 -25.30 4.39 5.36
N LEU A 169 -25.93 5.40 5.97
CA LEU A 169 -27.00 5.22 6.93
C LEU A 169 -28.28 5.80 6.37
N PHE A 170 -29.41 5.19 6.68
CA PHE A 170 -30.71 5.62 6.20
C PHE A 170 -31.58 6.02 7.37
N LEU A 171 -31.93 7.30 7.45
CA LEU A 171 -32.75 7.82 8.54
C LEU A 171 -34.19 7.96 8.06
N ARG A 172 -35.14 7.61 8.93
CA ARG A 172 -36.57 7.77 8.65
C ARG A 172 -36.91 9.25 8.48
N ALA A 173 -37.50 9.59 7.34
CA ALA A 173 -38.06 10.91 7.09
C ALA A 173 -39.46 10.74 6.47
N ALA A 174 -40.49 11.15 7.21
CA ALA A 174 -41.88 10.83 6.90
C ALA A 174 -42.08 9.31 6.70
N GLU A 175 -42.56 8.88 5.54
CA GLU A 175 -42.85 7.47 5.20
C GLU A 175 -41.70 6.78 4.42
N ASP A 176 -40.54 7.42 4.31
CA ASP A 176 -39.39 6.89 3.56
C ASP A 176 -38.11 6.89 4.40
N PHE A 177 -37.06 6.26 3.86
CA PHE A 177 -35.74 6.18 4.43
C PHE A 177 -34.74 6.86 3.50
N ILE A 178 -34.16 7.95 3.99
CA ILE A 178 -33.30 8.86 3.22
C ILE A 178 -31.83 8.58 3.54
N PRO A 179 -30.95 8.49 2.54
CA PRO A 179 -29.53 8.17 2.74
C PRO A 179 -28.72 9.37 3.27
N TYR A 180 -27.84 9.09 4.23
CA TYR A 180 -26.87 9.99 4.83
C TYR A 180 -25.50 9.31 4.94
N THR A 181 -24.43 10.06 4.70
CA THR A 181 -23.05 9.63 4.87
C THR A 181 -22.34 10.43 5.96
N PRO A 182 -21.46 9.79 6.76
CA PRO A 182 -20.53 10.51 7.62
C PRO A 182 -19.55 11.36 6.80
N ARG A 183 -19.31 12.59 7.23
CA ARG A 183 -18.35 13.54 6.65
C ARG A 183 -17.48 14.16 7.73
N ASP A 184 -16.23 14.47 7.40
CA ASP A 184 -15.31 15.11 8.34
C ASP A 184 -15.84 16.50 8.70
N LYS A 185 -15.82 16.86 9.99
CA LYS A 185 -16.22 18.20 10.44
C LYS A 185 -15.43 19.33 9.77
N GLN A 186 -14.21 19.05 9.31
CA GLN A 186 -13.35 20.01 8.62
C GLN A 186 -13.62 20.05 7.11
N ASN A 187 -14.21 18.99 6.53
CA ASN A 187 -14.52 18.90 5.11
C ASN A 187 -15.81 18.11 4.89
N LEU A 188 -16.94 18.83 4.80
CA LEU A 188 -18.25 18.24 4.58
C LEU A 188 -18.47 17.74 3.13
N HIS A 189 -17.64 18.19 2.18
CA HIS A 189 -17.88 17.97 0.75
C HIS A 189 -17.35 16.63 0.25
N GLU A 190 -16.36 16.04 0.93
CA GLU A 190 -15.66 14.83 0.48
C GLU A 190 -16.13 13.59 1.23
N ASN A 191 -16.17 12.43 0.56
CA ASN A 191 -16.53 11.19 1.23
C ASN A 191 -15.39 10.76 2.14
N LEU A 192 -15.70 9.92 3.13
CA LEU A 192 -14.64 9.20 3.83
C LEU A 192 -13.91 8.32 2.82
N GLN A 193 -12.62 8.59 2.66
CA GLN A 193 -11.72 7.81 1.83
C GLN A 193 -10.81 6.97 2.72
N GLY A 194 -10.48 5.76 2.26
CA GLY A 194 -9.47 4.91 2.91
C GLY A 194 -9.73 4.68 4.40
N LEU A 195 -10.86 4.05 4.74
CA LEU A 195 -11.33 3.76 6.12
C LEU A 195 -10.33 3.03 7.03
N GLY A 196 -9.19 2.64 6.48
CA GLY A 196 -8.11 1.95 7.17
C GLY A 196 -8.10 0.45 6.84
N PRO A 197 -6.92 -0.19 6.96
CA PRO A 197 -6.78 -1.64 6.91
C PRO A 197 -7.83 -2.37 7.76
N GLY A 198 -8.58 -3.32 7.18
CA GLY A 198 -9.50 -4.22 7.90
C GLY A 198 -10.83 -3.62 8.35
N VAL A 199 -11.09 -2.34 8.06
CA VAL A 199 -12.37 -1.70 8.41
C VAL A 199 -13.40 -2.00 7.33
N GLN A 200 -14.32 -2.92 7.64
CA GLN A 200 -15.51 -3.17 6.81
C GLN A 200 -16.56 -2.10 7.09
N ALA A 201 -17.00 -1.39 6.04
CA ALA A 201 -17.96 -0.31 6.22
C ALA A 201 -19.33 -0.81 6.72
N GLU A 202 -19.72 -2.06 6.46
CA GLU A 202 -20.93 -2.69 7.02
C GLU A 202 -20.87 -2.75 8.55
N ARG A 203 -19.70 -3.12 9.10
CA ARG A 203 -19.48 -3.12 10.56
C ARG A 203 -19.50 -1.70 11.12
N LEU A 204 -18.94 -0.75 10.37
CA LEU A 204 -18.95 0.67 10.73
C LEU A 204 -20.36 1.26 10.67
N GLU A 205 -21.19 0.90 9.69
CA GLU A 205 -22.60 1.28 9.60
C GLU A 205 -23.37 0.81 10.85
N LEU A 206 -23.17 -0.44 11.27
CA LEU A 206 -23.81 -0.97 12.50
C LEU A 206 -23.35 -0.24 13.76
N ALA A 207 -22.04 0.07 13.87
CA ALA A 207 -21.50 0.81 15.00
C ALA A 207 -22.04 2.26 15.04
N ILE A 208 -22.08 2.94 13.90
CA ILE A 208 -22.61 4.29 13.76
C ILE A 208 -24.12 4.31 14.06
N ARG A 209 -24.89 3.31 13.62
CA ARG A 209 -26.31 3.20 13.97
C ARG A 209 -26.51 3.17 15.48
N LYS A 210 -25.73 2.35 16.19
CA LYS A 210 -25.79 2.25 17.65
C LYS A 210 -25.45 3.61 18.30
N GLU A 211 -24.39 4.27 17.84
CA GLU A 211 -24.02 5.60 18.33
C GLU A 211 -25.13 6.64 18.12
N ILE A 212 -25.74 6.70 16.93
CA ILE A 212 -26.83 7.64 16.64
C ILE A 212 -28.01 7.42 17.59
N HIS A 213 -28.36 6.16 17.84
CA HIS A 213 -29.42 5.81 18.78
C HIS A 213 -29.06 6.25 20.21
N ASP A 214 -27.87 5.92 20.69
CA ASP A 214 -27.39 6.29 22.03
C ASP A 214 -27.35 7.82 22.20
N PHE A 215 -26.86 8.55 21.19
CA PHE A 215 -26.83 10.02 21.20
C PHE A 215 -28.22 10.65 21.14
N ALA A 216 -29.15 10.05 20.40
CA ALA A 216 -30.53 10.51 20.39
C ALA A 216 -31.21 10.36 21.75
N GLN A 217 -30.98 9.25 22.46
CA GLN A 217 -31.50 9.06 23.82
C GLN A 217 -30.97 10.14 24.79
N LEU A 218 -29.73 10.58 24.59
CA LEU A 218 -29.13 11.67 25.36
C LEU A 218 -29.61 13.07 24.96
N SER A 219 -30.35 13.21 23.85
CA SER A 219 -30.77 14.49 23.26
C SER A 219 -32.28 14.53 22.97
N GLU A 220 -33.10 14.07 23.92
CA GLU A 220 -34.57 14.10 23.81
C GLU A 220 -35.11 13.41 22.53
N ASN A 221 -34.49 12.29 22.15
CA ASN A 221 -34.79 11.53 20.92
C ASN A 221 -34.56 12.32 19.63
N LYS A 222 -33.63 13.29 19.64
CA LYS A 222 -33.25 14.06 18.46
C LYS A 222 -31.80 13.78 18.08
N TYR A 223 -31.56 13.68 16.79
CA TYR A 223 -30.21 13.66 16.22
C TYR A 223 -30.11 14.72 15.13
N TYR A 224 -28.93 15.32 14.96
CA TYR A 224 -28.74 16.43 14.02
C TYR A 224 -28.02 15.97 12.76
N VAL A 225 -28.53 16.39 11.60
CA VAL A 225 -27.99 16.06 10.29
C VAL A 225 -27.92 17.28 9.39
N TYR A 226 -27.13 17.19 8.33
CA TYR A 226 -26.97 18.25 7.34
C TYR A 226 -27.60 17.86 6.00
N HIS A 227 -28.34 18.78 5.38
CA HIS A 227 -28.96 18.54 4.07
C HIS A 227 -28.22 19.22 2.93
N ASN A 228 -27.51 20.32 3.19
CA ASN A 228 -26.77 21.07 2.20
C ASN A 228 -25.39 21.45 2.73
N THR A 229 -24.34 21.07 1.99
CA THR A 229 -22.96 21.42 2.33
C THR A 229 -22.51 22.77 1.76
N GLU A 230 -23.19 23.27 0.72
CA GLU A 230 -22.85 24.53 0.04
C GLU A 230 -23.53 25.75 0.68
N ASP A 231 -24.80 25.60 1.08
CA ASP A 231 -25.59 26.64 1.75
C ASP A 231 -26.01 26.16 3.14
N LEU A 232 -25.31 26.66 4.17
CA LEU A 232 -25.51 26.27 5.56
C LEU A 232 -26.67 27.03 6.25
N ARG A 233 -27.45 27.82 5.51
CA ARG A 233 -28.59 28.55 6.08
C ARG A 233 -29.67 27.57 6.53
N GLY A 234 -30.00 27.60 7.83
CA GLY A 234 -31.00 26.72 8.44
C GLY A 234 -30.46 25.34 8.83
N GLU A 235 -29.15 25.11 8.69
CA GLU A 235 -28.49 23.89 9.16
C GLU A 235 -28.03 24.01 10.63
N PRO A 236 -27.85 22.89 11.37
CA PRO A 236 -28.27 21.52 11.05
C PRO A 236 -29.77 21.30 11.32
N HIS A 237 -30.31 20.24 10.72
CA HIS A 237 -31.69 19.80 10.91
C HIS A 237 -31.81 18.74 12.02
N ALA A 238 -32.78 18.90 12.92
CA ALA A 238 -33.09 17.89 13.93
C ALA A 238 -34.03 16.82 13.36
N VAL A 239 -33.64 15.56 13.49
CA VAL A 239 -34.41 14.37 13.09
C VAL A 239 -34.77 13.59 14.34
N ALA A 240 -36.01 13.11 14.43
CA ALA A 240 -36.47 12.31 15.55
C ALA A 240 -36.03 10.84 15.39
N ILE A 241 -35.34 10.30 16.39
CA ILE A 241 -34.90 8.89 16.45
C ILE A 241 -35.48 8.29 17.73
N ARG A 242 -36.51 7.46 17.60
CA ARG A 242 -37.26 6.87 18.73
C ARG A 242 -36.79 5.46 19.08
N GLY A 243 -36.14 4.78 18.14
CA GLY A 243 -35.60 3.45 18.31
C GLY A 243 -34.75 3.01 17.12
N GLU A 244 -34.22 1.80 17.17
CA GLU A 244 -33.35 1.26 16.10
C GLU A 244 -34.05 1.17 14.74
N ASP A 245 -35.37 1.03 14.71
CA ASP A 245 -36.17 0.98 13.47
C ASP A 245 -36.24 2.32 12.70
N ASP A 246 -35.73 3.41 13.28
CA ASP A 246 -35.66 4.72 12.60
C ASP A 246 -34.34 4.92 11.84
N VAL A 247 -33.37 4.00 12.00
CA VAL A 247 -32.07 4.06 11.34
C VAL A 247 -31.74 2.70 10.71
N HIS A 248 -31.68 2.64 9.38
CA HIS A 248 -31.31 1.43 8.64
C HIS A 248 -29.91 1.54 8.06
N VAL A 249 -29.25 0.38 7.96
CA VAL A 249 -27.95 0.27 7.27
C VAL A 249 -28.16 -0.12 5.79
N THR A 250 -27.11 0.01 4.97
CA THR A 250 -27.23 -0.24 3.52
C THR A 250 -27.76 -1.64 3.22
N GLU A 251 -27.24 -2.64 3.91
CA GLU A 251 -27.67 -4.03 3.71
C GLU A 251 -29.17 -4.24 3.96
N GLU A 252 -29.75 -3.60 4.99
CA GLU A 252 -31.17 -3.71 5.31
C GLU A 252 -32.04 -3.07 4.24
N VAL A 253 -31.66 -1.87 3.77
CA VAL A 253 -32.42 -1.14 2.73
C VAL A 253 -32.42 -1.87 1.40
N PHE A 254 -31.28 -2.46 1.02
CA PHE A 254 -31.19 -3.18 -0.25
C PHE A 254 -31.72 -4.62 -0.16
N LYS A 255 -31.48 -5.38 0.92
CA LYS A 255 -31.93 -6.78 1.00
C LYS A 255 -33.41 -6.95 1.32
N ARG A 256 -34.02 -6.06 2.13
CA ARG A 256 -35.43 -6.22 2.54
C ARG A 256 -36.40 -6.25 1.34
N PRO A 257 -36.33 -5.33 0.36
CA PRO A 257 -37.19 -5.40 -0.83
C PRO A 257 -36.97 -6.67 -1.67
N LEU A 258 -35.75 -7.22 -1.64
CA LEU A 258 -35.39 -8.43 -2.40
C LEU A 258 -35.88 -9.72 -1.76
N PHE A 259 -36.36 -9.69 -0.52
CA PHE A 259 -36.91 -10.88 0.16
C PHE A 259 -38.06 -11.53 -0.64
N LEU A 260 -38.84 -10.72 -1.37
CA LEU A 260 -39.92 -11.18 -2.23
C LEU A 260 -39.45 -11.51 -3.67
N GLN A 261 -38.15 -11.37 -3.95
CA GLN A 261 -37.55 -11.47 -5.28
C GLN A 261 -36.25 -12.32 -5.20
N PRO A 262 -36.35 -13.66 -5.05
CA PRO A 262 -35.17 -14.51 -4.82
C PRO A 262 -34.17 -14.55 -5.98
N SER A 263 -34.58 -14.13 -7.18
CA SER A 263 -33.71 -13.97 -8.36
C SER A 263 -32.95 -12.64 -8.36
N TYR A 264 -33.17 -11.77 -7.37
CA TYR A 264 -32.45 -10.52 -7.20
C TYR A 264 -31.49 -10.67 -6.02
N ARG A 265 -30.23 -10.29 -6.23
CA ARG A 265 -29.17 -10.44 -5.23
C ARG A 265 -28.46 -9.11 -5.01
N TYR A 266 -28.11 -8.84 -3.76
CA TYR A 266 -27.37 -7.65 -3.37
C TYR A 266 -25.98 -8.03 -2.86
N HIS A 267 -24.96 -7.35 -3.39
CA HIS A 267 -23.58 -7.46 -2.97
C HIS A 267 -22.99 -6.07 -2.76
N ARG A 268 -22.17 -5.92 -1.72
CA ARG A 268 -21.32 -4.73 -1.54
C ARG A 268 -19.94 -5.02 -2.12
N LEU A 269 -19.48 -4.15 -3.01
CA LEU A 269 -18.21 -4.24 -3.73
C LEU A 269 -17.52 -2.88 -3.68
N PRO A 270 -16.87 -2.51 -2.57
CA PRO A 270 -16.34 -1.16 -2.39
C PRO A 270 -15.30 -0.88 -3.49
N LEU A 271 -15.59 0.01 -4.45
CA LEU A 271 -14.65 0.40 -5.50
C LEU A 271 -14.06 1.78 -5.20
N PRO A 272 -12.77 2.00 -5.48
CA PRO A 272 -12.08 3.22 -5.11
C PRO A 272 -12.64 4.43 -5.85
N GLU A 273 -12.85 5.54 -5.14
CA GLU A 273 -13.21 6.81 -5.76
C GLU A 273 -12.10 7.29 -6.72
N GLN A 274 -10.84 7.11 -6.33
CA GLN A 274 -9.64 7.50 -7.09
C GLN A 274 -8.71 6.30 -7.34
N GLY A 275 -8.09 6.22 -8.51
CA GLY A 275 -7.18 5.12 -8.86
C GLY A 275 -7.90 3.87 -9.34
N ALA A 276 -7.14 2.79 -9.58
CA ALA A 276 -7.68 1.51 -10.02
C ALA A 276 -8.14 0.62 -8.85
N PRO A 277 -9.18 -0.21 -9.03
CA PRO A 277 -9.55 -1.23 -8.04
C PRO A 277 -8.36 -2.10 -7.64
N LEU A 278 -8.29 -2.47 -6.37
CA LEU A 278 -7.35 -3.44 -5.81
C LEU A 278 -7.67 -4.85 -6.34
N GLU A 279 -6.67 -5.72 -6.36
CA GLU A 279 -6.80 -7.10 -6.79
C GLU A 279 -7.86 -7.85 -5.99
N THR A 280 -7.99 -7.56 -4.69
CA THR A 280 -9.03 -8.13 -3.82
C THR A 280 -10.43 -7.69 -4.19
N GLN A 281 -10.60 -6.48 -4.75
CA GLN A 281 -11.89 -6.00 -5.25
C GLN A 281 -12.25 -6.71 -6.57
N PHE A 282 -11.29 -6.93 -7.46
CA PHE A 282 -11.50 -7.77 -8.64
C PHE A 282 -11.85 -9.23 -8.25
N ASP A 283 -11.16 -9.80 -7.28
CA ASP A 283 -11.45 -11.14 -6.75
C ASP A 283 -12.86 -11.21 -6.16
N ALA A 284 -13.28 -10.21 -5.38
CA ALA A 284 -14.62 -10.15 -4.82
C ALA A 284 -15.69 -10.06 -5.92
N PHE A 285 -15.46 -9.24 -6.96
CA PHE A 285 -16.35 -9.18 -8.12
C PHE A 285 -16.46 -10.56 -8.79
N VAL A 286 -15.33 -11.20 -9.09
CA VAL A 286 -15.27 -12.55 -9.70
C VAL A 286 -15.96 -13.60 -8.83
N SER A 287 -15.83 -13.54 -7.49
CA SER A 287 -16.52 -14.47 -6.58
C SER A 287 -18.03 -14.42 -6.78
N VAL A 288 -18.61 -13.23 -6.89
CA VAL A 288 -20.04 -13.05 -7.16
C VAL A 288 -20.42 -13.66 -8.52
N LEU A 289 -19.56 -13.54 -9.53
CA LEU A 289 -19.79 -14.15 -10.85
C LEU A 289 -19.80 -15.68 -10.76
N ARG A 290 -18.85 -16.27 -10.02
CA ARG A 290 -18.77 -17.72 -9.80
C ARG A 290 -19.99 -18.27 -9.06
N GLU A 291 -20.57 -17.48 -8.16
CA GLU A 291 -21.78 -17.80 -7.41
C GLU A 291 -23.08 -17.56 -8.21
N THR A 292 -22.97 -17.05 -9.43
CA THR A 292 -24.10 -16.72 -10.31
C THR A 292 -24.05 -17.56 -11.59
N PRO A 293 -24.66 -18.77 -11.60
CA PRO A 293 -24.55 -19.72 -12.71
C PRO A 293 -24.96 -19.16 -14.08
N SER A 294 -25.92 -18.23 -14.13
CA SER A 294 -26.39 -17.60 -15.37
C SER A 294 -25.36 -16.68 -16.04
N LEU A 295 -24.27 -16.33 -15.34
CA LEU A 295 -23.12 -15.58 -15.84
C LEU A 295 -21.96 -16.47 -16.30
N LEU A 296 -22.01 -17.79 -16.09
CA LEU A 296 -20.97 -18.74 -16.49
C LEU A 296 -21.36 -19.48 -17.79
N LEU A 297 -20.37 -19.87 -18.59
CA LEU A 297 -20.56 -20.67 -19.82
C LEU A 297 -20.86 -22.16 -19.56
N LEU A 298 -21.02 -22.56 -18.29
CA LEU A 298 -21.07 -23.97 -17.89
C LEU A 298 -22.39 -24.69 -18.21
N GLN A 299 -23.38 -23.99 -18.76
CA GLN A 299 -24.63 -24.60 -19.23
C GLN A 299 -25.07 -23.96 -20.54
N ASP A 300 -25.84 -24.70 -21.35
CA ASP A 300 -26.69 -24.22 -22.43
C ASP A 300 -27.70 -23.19 -21.89
N ALA A 301 -27.21 -22.01 -21.49
CA ALA A 301 -27.98 -20.94 -20.91
C ALA A 301 -28.74 -20.24 -22.04
N HIS A 302 -29.80 -20.88 -22.53
CA HIS A 302 -30.72 -20.35 -23.54
C HIS A 302 -31.53 -19.12 -23.05
N GLY A 303 -31.16 -18.52 -21.91
CA GLY A 303 -31.82 -17.36 -21.30
C GLY A 303 -31.00 -16.07 -21.41
N PRO A 304 -31.66 -14.89 -21.35
CA PRO A 304 -30.98 -13.61 -21.30
C PRO A 304 -30.08 -13.52 -20.06
N PRO A 305 -28.96 -12.76 -20.12
CA PRO A 305 -28.11 -12.56 -18.94
C PRO A 305 -28.89 -11.87 -17.82
N PRO A 306 -28.52 -12.10 -16.54
CA PRO A 306 -29.04 -11.29 -15.46
C PRO A 306 -28.68 -9.82 -15.66
N ALA A 307 -29.55 -8.93 -15.20
CA ALA A 307 -29.26 -7.50 -15.17
C ALA A 307 -28.20 -7.20 -14.10
N LEU A 308 -27.13 -6.50 -14.47
CA LEU A 308 -26.10 -6.05 -13.54
C LEU A 308 -26.34 -4.57 -13.20
N LEU A 309 -26.73 -4.27 -11.95
CA LEU A 309 -27.00 -2.90 -11.50
C LEU A 309 -25.89 -2.41 -10.56
N PHE A 310 -25.22 -1.32 -10.91
CA PHE A 310 -24.15 -0.74 -10.11
C PHE A 310 -24.60 0.59 -9.49
N SER A 311 -24.56 0.69 -8.15
CA SER A 311 -24.94 1.90 -7.42
C SER A 311 -23.76 2.54 -6.70
N CYS A 312 -23.55 3.84 -6.89
CA CYS A 312 -22.63 4.64 -6.07
C CYS A 312 -23.33 5.88 -5.49
N GLN A 313 -22.60 6.86 -4.93
CA GLN A 313 -23.23 8.07 -4.41
C GLN A 313 -24.01 8.82 -5.49
N THR A 314 -23.34 9.24 -6.57
CA THR A 314 -23.93 10.08 -7.63
C THR A 314 -24.37 9.30 -8.86
N GLY A 315 -23.92 8.05 -9.04
CA GLY A 315 -24.15 7.27 -10.26
C GLY A 315 -23.21 7.61 -11.42
N VAL A 316 -22.18 8.41 -11.16
CA VAL A 316 -21.22 8.88 -12.19
C VAL A 316 -19.94 8.03 -12.16
N GLY A 317 -18.91 8.41 -11.40
CA GLY A 317 -17.56 7.82 -11.49
C GLY A 317 -17.51 6.31 -11.19
N ARG A 318 -17.71 5.92 -9.92
CA ARG A 318 -17.63 4.51 -9.48
C ARG A 318 -18.67 3.61 -10.13
N ALA A 319 -19.90 4.11 -10.33
CA ALA A 319 -20.94 3.35 -11.03
C ALA A 319 -20.56 3.10 -12.49
N SER A 320 -19.98 4.08 -13.20
CA SER A 320 -19.50 3.87 -14.58
C SER A 320 -18.35 2.86 -14.62
N LEU A 321 -17.44 2.88 -13.64
CA LEU A 321 -16.40 1.86 -13.52
C LEU A 321 -17.00 0.45 -13.35
N GLY A 322 -17.98 0.30 -12.45
CA GLY A 322 -18.73 -0.95 -12.29
C GLY A 322 -19.44 -1.39 -13.58
N MET A 323 -20.09 -0.45 -14.27
CA MET A 323 -20.72 -0.72 -15.57
C MET A 323 -19.72 -1.21 -16.61
N VAL A 324 -18.49 -0.66 -16.65
CA VAL A 324 -17.44 -1.15 -17.55
C VAL A 324 -17.04 -2.59 -17.21
N LEU A 325 -16.88 -2.92 -15.92
CA LEU A 325 -16.60 -4.31 -15.49
C LEU A 325 -17.70 -5.28 -15.92
N GLY A 326 -18.98 -4.90 -15.71
CA GLY A 326 -20.13 -5.69 -16.14
C GLY A 326 -20.23 -5.81 -17.67
N THR A 327 -19.92 -4.76 -18.40
CA THR A 327 -19.93 -4.74 -19.87
C THR A 327 -18.87 -5.65 -20.45
N LEU A 328 -17.64 -5.59 -19.93
CA LEU A 328 -16.56 -6.49 -20.31
C LEU A 328 -16.96 -7.95 -20.08
N LEU A 329 -17.52 -8.27 -18.91
CA LEU A 329 -18.03 -9.62 -18.63
C LEU A 329 -19.07 -10.07 -19.67
N LEU A 330 -20.04 -9.22 -20.01
CA LEU A 330 -21.08 -9.59 -20.98
C LEU A 330 -20.56 -9.70 -22.42
N PHE A 331 -19.48 -9.00 -22.78
CA PHE A 331 -18.78 -9.25 -24.05
C PHE A 331 -18.24 -10.68 -24.13
N HIS A 332 -17.71 -11.22 -23.02
CA HIS A 332 -17.21 -12.59 -22.95
C HIS A 332 -18.33 -13.64 -22.94
N ARG A 333 -19.44 -13.36 -22.24
CA ARG A 333 -20.63 -14.23 -22.26
C ARG A 333 -21.30 -14.30 -23.64
N GLY A 334 -21.40 -13.15 -24.32
CA GLY A 334 -22.15 -13.00 -25.55
C GLY A 334 -21.42 -13.33 -26.84
N GLY A 335 -20.12 -13.64 -26.75
CA GLY A 335 -19.28 -13.85 -27.93
C GLY A 335 -19.28 -12.65 -28.88
N THR A 336 -19.13 -12.91 -30.18
CA THR A 336 -19.12 -11.86 -31.22
C THR A 336 -20.48 -11.20 -31.47
N ALA A 337 -21.59 -11.79 -30.99
CA ALA A 337 -22.96 -11.41 -31.34
C ALA A 337 -23.53 -10.23 -30.50
N LEU A 338 -22.98 -9.98 -29.32
CA LEU A 338 -23.40 -8.90 -28.41
C LEU A 338 -22.45 -7.69 -28.44
N ARG A 339 -21.54 -7.64 -29.42
CA ARG A 339 -20.63 -6.51 -29.63
C ARG A 339 -21.40 -5.35 -30.27
N PRO A 340 -21.58 -4.21 -29.60
CA PRO A 340 -22.21 -3.05 -30.22
C PRO A 340 -21.40 -2.63 -31.45
N GLU A 341 -22.07 -2.35 -32.56
CA GLU A 341 -21.43 -1.72 -33.72
C GLU A 341 -20.79 -0.41 -33.27
N ALA A 342 -19.53 -0.21 -33.63
CA ALA A 342 -18.78 0.98 -33.26
C ALA A 342 -19.47 2.22 -33.88
N ALA A 343 -19.98 3.11 -33.04
CA ALA A 343 -20.38 4.44 -33.50
C ALA A 343 -19.17 5.13 -34.16
N PRO A 344 -19.35 5.87 -35.26
CA PRO A 344 -18.25 6.53 -35.95
C PRO A 344 -17.62 7.57 -35.01
N MET A 345 -16.36 7.32 -34.60
CA MET A 345 -15.58 8.26 -33.80
C MET A 345 -15.39 9.57 -34.56
N LYS A 346 -16.12 10.61 -34.18
CA LYS A 346 -15.92 11.98 -34.64
C LYS A 346 -14.88 12.66 -33.75
N THR A 347 -13.61 12.36 -33.97
CA THR A 347 -12.43 13.18 -33.67
C THR A 347 -11.19 12.31 -33.96
N LYS A 348 -10.03 12.93 -34.24
CA LYS A 348 -8.72 12.27 -34.14
C LYS A 348 -8.13 12.65 -32.78
N PRO A 349 -8.33 11.89 -31.69
CA PRO A 349 -7.59 12.07 -30.45
C PRO A 349 -6.29 11.28 -30.54
N LEU A 350 -5.30 11.65 -29.72
CA LEU A 350 -4.18 10.77 -29.40
C LEU A 350 -4.74 9.38 -29.04
N SER A 351 -4.34 8.33 -29.76
CA SER A 351 -4.84 6.99 -29.45
C SER A 351 -4.30 6.59 -28.08
N MET A 352 -5.11 5.96 -27.23
CA MET A 352 -4.64 5.41 -25.94
C MET A 352 -3.41 4.51 -26.12
N GLU A 353 -3.26 3.95 -27.32
CA GLU A 353 -2.08 3.22 -27.76
C GLU A 353 -0.79 4.02 -27.62
N GLN A 354 -0.76 5.34 -27.72
CA GLN A 354 0.47 6.13 -27.62
C GLN A 354 1.05 6.19 -26.20
N LEU A 355 0.30 5.73 -25.19
CA LEU A 355 0.76 5.69 -23.80
C LEU A 355 1.78 4.56 -23.63
N GLU A 356 2.94 4.87 -23.03
CA GLU A 356 4.08 3.95 -22.91
C GLU A 356 3.68 2.61 -22.26
N VAL A 357 2.91 2.66 -21.18
CA VAL A 357 2.40 1.46 -20.48
C VAL A 357 1.55 0.56 -21.41
N VAL A 358 0.75 1.17 -22.29
CA VAL A 358 -0.11 0.45 -23.24
C VAL A 358 0.75 -0.13 -24.34
N GLN A 359 1.72 0.62 -24.86
CA GLN A 359 2.70 0.07 -25.81
C GLN A 359 3.44 -1.12 -25.22
N SER A 360 3.98 -1.02 -24.01
CA SER A 360 4.67 -2.14 -23.36
C SER A 360 3.77 -3.37 -23.23
N PHE A 361 2.49 -3.18 -22.89
CA PHE A 361 1.51 -4.27 -22.88
C PHE A 361 1.28 -4.87 -24.28
N LEU A 362 1.11 -4.05 -25.31
CA LEU A 362 0.89 -4.50 -26.69
C LEU A 362 2.07 -5.32 -27.25
N HIS A 363 3.30 -4.98 -26.87
CA HIS A 363 4.50 -5.72 -27.27
C HIS A 363 4.62 -7.06 -26.51
N MET A 364 4.08 -7.13 -25.30
CA MET A 364 4.22 -8.28 -24.40
C MET A 364 3.11 -9.31 -24.60
N VAL A 365 1.86 -8.88 -24.84
CA VAL A 365 0.69 -9.75 -24.83
C VAL A 365 0.19 -10.05 -26.25
N PRO A 366 0.15 -11.32 -26.66
CA PRO A 366 -0.48 -11.73 -27.92
C PRO A 366 -1.94 -11.29 -27.97
N GLU A 367 -2.42 -10.79 -29.12
CA GLU A 367 -3.75 -10.18 -29.26
C GLU A 367 -4.01 -9.00 -28.31
N GLY A 368 -2.99 -8.40 -27.68
CA GLY A 368 -3.16 -7.30 -26.74
C GLY A 368 -3.95 -6.11 -27.31
N ARG A 369 -3.80 -5.85 -28.62
CA ARG A 369 -4.58 -4.81 -29.34
C ARG A 369 -6.08 -5.05 -29.24
N ARG A 370 -6.53 -6.29 -29.43
CA ARG A 370 -7.94 -6.67 -29.32
C ARG A 370 -8.46 -6.41 -27.91
N MET A 371 -7.66 -6.73 -26.89
CA MET A 371 -8.03 -6.52 -25.49
C MET A 371 -8.20 -5.04 -25.16
N VAL A 372 -7.29 -4.18 -25.66
CA VAL A 372 -7.38 -2.72 -25.54
C VAL A 372 -8.62 -2.18 -26.25
N GLU A 373 -8.88 -2.62 -27.48
CA GLU A 373 -10.07 -2.19 -28.23
C GLU A 373 -11.40 -2.60 -27.56
N GLU A 374 -11.45 -3.77 -26.92
CA GLU A 374 -12.62 -4.20 -26.17
C GLU A 374 -12.86 -3.35 -24.92
N VAL A 375 -11.79 -2.97 -24.20
CA VAL A 375 -11.89 -2.02 -23.09
C VAL A 375 -12.34 -0.64 -23.57
N ASP A 376 -11.78 -0.16 -24.67
CA ASP A 376 -12.18 1.12 -25.26
C ASP A 376 -13.65 1.14 -25.66
N ARG A 377 -14.15 0.04 -26.25
CA ARG A 377 -15.59 -0.11 -26.57
C ARG A 377 -16.46 -0.14 -25.32
N ALA A 378 -16.05 -0.86 -24.28
CA ALA A 378 -16.79 -0.93 -23.03
C ALA A 378 -16.86 0.45 -22.33
N ILE A 379 -15.76 1.19 -22.32
CA ILE A 379 -15.71 2.57 -21.80
C ILE A 379 -16.63 3.47 -22.61
N ALA A 380 -16.53 3.45 -23.95
CA ALA A 380 -17.37 4.26 -24.82
C ALA A 380 -18.87 3.98 -24.61
N ALA A 381 -19.25 2.72 -24.45
CA ALA A 381 -20.64 2.33 -24.20
C ALA A 381 -21.17 2.83 -22.84
N CYS A 382 -20.28 3.07 -21.86
CA CYS A 382 -20.59 3.58 -20.53
C CYS A 382 -20.38 5.10 -20.37
N ALA A 383 -19.94 5.80 -21.42
CA ALA A 383 -19.36 7.15 -21.34
C ALA A 383 -20.36 8.29 -21.14
N GLU A 384 -21.68 8.02 -21.12
CA GLU A 384 -22.74 9.05 -21.10
C GLU A 384 -22.55 10.10 -19.99
N LEU A 385 -22.14 9.69 -18.79
CA LEU A 385 -21.87 10.60 -17.67
C LEU A 385 -20.39 10.74 -17.31
N HIS A 386 -19.56 9.79 -17.72
CA HIS A 386 -18.14 9.74 -17.35
C HIS A 386 -17.34 8.96 -18.38
N ASP A 387 -16.57 9.65 -19.21
CA ASP A 387 -15.62 9.04 -20.14
C ASP A 387 -14.22 8.95 -19.51
N LEU A 388 -13.82 7.74 -19.12
CA LEU A 388 -12.50 7.50 -18.53
C LEU A 388 -11.36 7.86 -19.50
N LYS A 389 -11.53 7.67 -20.81
CA LYS A 389 -10.47 7.98 -21.80
C LYS A 389 -10.24 9.48 -21.89
N GLU A 390 -11.31 10.27 -21.92
CA GLU A 390 -11.19 11.74 -21.88
C GLU A 390 -10.58 12.22 -20.57
N VAL A 391 -10.88 11.58 -19.44
CA VAL A 391 -10.24 11.90 -18.15
C VAL A 391 -8.74 11.61 -18.18
N VAL A 392 -8.32 10.47 -18.73
CA VAL A 392 -6.89 10.13 -18.88
C VAL A 392 -6.20 11.13 -19.80
N LEU A 393 -6.71 11.32 -21.02
CA LEU A 393 -6.10 12.21 -22.02
C LEU A 393 -6.13 13.68 -21.59
N GLY A 394 -7.16 14.11 -20.88
CA GLY A 394 -7.28 15.45 -20.30
C GLY A 394 -6.25 15.67 -19.19
N SER A 395 -6.13 14.72 -18.27
CA SER A 395 -5.15 14.80 -17.16
C SER A 395 -3.71 14.79 -17.64
N GLN A 396 -3.40 14.04 -18.71
CA GLN A 396 -2.07 14.05 -19.34
C GLN A 396 -1.77 15.40 -20.01
N ARG A 397 -2.73 15.98 -20.74
CA ARG A 397 -2.59 17.32 -21.35
C ARG A 397 -2.41 18.42 -20.28
N GLU A 398 -3.15 18.34 -19.17
CA GLU A 398 -2.98 19.25 -18.02
C GLU A 398 -1.59 19.11 -17.39
N LEU A 399 -1.07 17.89 -17.27
CA LEU A 399 0.26 17.62 -16.71
C LEU A 399 1.37 18.17 -17.61
N GLU A 400 1.29 17.95 -18.92
CA GLU A 400 2.23 18.50 -19.91
C GLU A 400 2.23 20.04 -19.90
N GLY A 401 1.05 20.66 -19.84
CA GLY A 401 0.90 22.12 -19.73
C GLY A 401 1.45 22.68 -18.42
N SER A 402 1.22 22.00 -17.29
CA SER A 402 1.71 22.42 -15.97
C SER A 402 3.24 22.32 -15.85
N ARG A 403 3.87 21.35 -16.54
CA ARG A 403 5.34 21.26 -16.64
C ARG A 403 5.94 22.45 -17.39
N ALA A 404 5.23 23.00 -18.37
CA ALA A 404 5.68 24.18 -19.11
C ALA A 404 5.60 25.49 -18.30
N GLN A 405 4.77 25.54 -17.25
CA GLN A 405 4.47 26.76 -16.48
C GLN A 405 5.10 26.82 -15.07
N GLY A 406 5.79 25.76 -14.62
CA GLY A 406 6.57 25.79 -13.36
C GLY A 406 5.78 26.02 -12.07
N SER A 407 4.48 25.67 -12.03
CA SER A 407 3.60 25.94 -10.89
C SER A 407 3.74 24.93 -9.73
N SER A 408 3.49 25.39 -8.50
CA SER A 408 3.50 24.58 -7.27
C SER A 408 2.31 23.61 -7.12
N SER A 409 1.32 23.66 -8.03
CA SER A 409 0.14 22.78 -8.06
C SER A 409 0.36 21.45 -8.80
N GLN A 410 1.60 21.18 -9.25
CA GLN A 410 1.96 20.01 -10.07
C GLN A 410 1.61 18.66 -9.42
N HIS A 411 1.73 18.54 -8.09
CA HIS A 411 1.56 17.25 -7.41
C HIS A 411 0.13 16.70 -7.52
N GLY A 412 -0.90 17.54 -7.37
CA GLY A 412 -2.30 17.12 -7.47
C GLY A 412 -2.71 16.73 -8.90
N VAL A 413 -2.20 17.46 -9.90
CA VAL A 413 -2.45 17.14 -11.32
C VAL A 413 -1.76 15.84 -11.71
N GLN A 414 -0.51 15.65 -11.31
CA GLN A 414 0.26 14.43 -11.54
C GLN A 414 -0.41 13.21 -10.90
N GLN A 415 -0.85 13.32 -9.65
CA GLN A 415 -1.52 12.22 -8.95
C GLN A 415 -2.82 11.81 -9.64
N ARG A 416 -3.65 12.76 -10.09
CA ARG A 416 -4.89 12.48 -10.86
C ARG A 416 -4.59 11.82 -12.21
N ALA A 417 -3.54 12.28 -12.91
CA ALA A 417 -3.11 11.68 -14.18
C ALA A 417 -2.66 10.22 -14.00
N LEU A 418 -1.91 9.94 -12.92
CA LEU A 418 -1.48 8.58 -12.58
C LEU A 418 -2.67 7.68 -12.23
N GLN A 419 -3.55 8.14 -11.37
CA GLN A 419 -4.71 7.39 -10.91
C GLN A 419 -5.67 7.02 -12.06
N SER A 420 -5.92 7.96 -12.98
CA SER A 420 -6.79 7.70 -14.13
C SER A 420 -6.14 6.72 -15.11
N LEU A 421 -4.84 6.88 -15.38
CA LEU A 421 -4.08 5.97 -16.25
C LEU A 421 -3.97 4.57 -15.65
N GLU A 422 -3.71 4.47 -14.36
CA GLU A 422 -3.71 3.20 -13.62
C GLU A 422 -5.07 2.52 -13.74
N ARG A 423 -6.17 3.26 -13.52
CA ARG A 423 -7.54 2.72 -13.67
C ARG A 423 -7.78 2.14 -15.06
N TYR A 424 -7.40 2.86 -16.11
CA TYR A 424 -7.51 2.38 -17.48
C TYR A 424 -6.67 1.12 -17.71
N PHE A 425 -5.43 1.11 -17.23
CA PHE A 425 -4.53 -0.02 -17.42
C PHE A 425 -5.02 -1.30 -16.71
N TYR A 426 -5.54 -1.19 -15.49
CA TYR A 426 -6.11 -2.35 -14.79
C TYR A 426 -7.39 -2.87 -15.43
N LEU A 427 -8.15 -2.06 -16.18
CA LEU A 427 -9.26 -2.57 -17.00
C LEU A 427 -8.74 -3.41 -18.17
N ILE A 428 -7.59 -3.05 -18.76
CA ILE A 428 -6.91 -3.87 -19.77
C ILE A 428 -6.46 -5.20 -19.15
N LEU A 429 -5.81 -5.17 -17.99
CA LEU A 429 -5.39 -6.38 -17.28
C LEU A 429 -6.59 -7.27 -16.91
N PHE A 430 -7.68 -6.66 -16.42
CA PHE A 430 -8.90 -7.40 -16.09
C PHE A 430 -9.54 -8.02 -17.33
N ASN A 431 -9.58 -7.32 -18.47
CA ASN A 431 -10.09 -7.90 -19.70
C ASN A 431 -9.20 -9.05 -20.22
N TYR A 432 -7.88 -8.93 -20.07
CA TYR A 432 -6.95 -10.02 -20.40
C TYR A 432 -7.21 -11.24 -19.50
N TYR A 433 -7.34 -11.03 -18.19
CA TYR A 433 -7.77 -12.06 -17.25
C TYR A 433 -9.09 -12.72 -17.65
N LEU A 434 -10.09 -11.95 -18.12
CA LEU A 434 -11.35 -12.51 -18.59
C LEU A 434 -11.15 -13.43 -19.80
N HIS A 435 -10.30 -13.08 -20.78
CA HIS A 435 -10.00 -13.96 -21.92
C HIS A 435 -9.45 -15.32 -21.49
N GLU A 436 -8.57 -15.34 -20.48
CA GLU A 436 -7.94 -16.59 -20.04
C GLU A 436 -8.82 -17.37 -19.04
N GLN A 437 -9.46 -16.68 -18.10
CA GLN A 437 -10.10 -17.32 -16.96
C GLN A 437 -11.61 -17.50 -17.12
N TYR A 438 -12.28 -16.72 -17.97
CA TYR A 438 -13.73 -16.91 -18.20
C TYR A 438 -14.06 -18.28 -18.80
N PRO A 439 -13.35 -18.80 -19.83
CA PRO A 439 -13.57 -20.15 -20.34
C PRO A 439 -13.26 -21.25 -19.32
N LEU A 440 -12.42 -20.95 -18.33
CA LEU A 440 -12.02 -21.86 -17.24
C LEU A 440 -12.90 -21.71 -15.99
N ALA A 441 -14.03 -21.01 -16.10
CA ALA A 441 -14.94 -20.70 -14.99
C ALA A 441 -14.23 -20.08 -13.77
N PHE A 442 -13.24 -19.22 -14.03
CA PHE A 442 -12.45 -18.51 -13.03
C PHE A 442 -11.71 -19.46 -12.07
N ALA A 443 -11.00 -20.45 -12.64
CA ALA A 443 -10.18 -21.40 -11.89
C ALA A 443 -9.14 -20.70 -11.00
N LEU A 444 -8.54 -19.60 -11.49
CA LEU A 444 -7.73 -18.69 -10.70
C LEU A 444 -8.50 -17.40 -10.42
N SER A 445 -8.29 -16.83 -9.22
CA SER A 445 -8.72 -15.46 -8.93
C SER A 445 -7.83 -14.45 -9.67
N PHE A 446 -8.27 -13.21 -9.80
CA PHE A 446 -7.50 -12.15 -10.48
C PHE A 446 -6.15 -11.92 -9.80
N SER A 447 -6.12 -11.86 -8.46
CA SER A 447 -4.88 -11.68 -7.69
C SER A 447 -3.87 -12.80 -7.92
N ARG A 448 -4.32 -14.07 -7.92
CA ARG A 448 -3.46 -15.24 -8.14
C ARG A 448 -3.01 -15.34 -9.58
N TRP A 449 -3.91 -15.07 -10.53
CA TRP A 449 -3.56 -14.99 -11.94
C TRP A 449 -2.46 -13.95 -12.17
N LEU A 450 -2.59 -12.74 -11.62
CA LEU A 450 -1.56 -11.70 -11.77
C LEU A 450 -0.21 -12.10 -11.15
N CYS A 451 -0.20 -12.93 -10.09
CA CYS A 451 1.05 -13.50 -9.53
C CYS A 451 1.73 -14.52 -10.46
N VAL A 452 0.97 -15.20 -11.31
CA VAL A 452 1.51 -16.11 -12.35
C VAL A 452 2.03 -15.32 -13.57
N HIS A 453 1.63 -14.06 -13.70
CA HIS A 453 2.05 -13.11 -14.74
C HIS A 453 2.83 -11.92 -14.16
N PRO A 454 3.99 -12.15 -13.51
CA PRO A 454 4.74 -11.10 -12.80
C PRO A 454 5.20 -9.95 -13.71
N GLU A 455 5.38 -10.20 -15.00
CA GLU A 455 5.66 -9.18 -16.01
C GLU A 455 4.57 -8.09 -16.07
N LEU A 456 3.32 -8.45 -15.79
CA LEU A 456 2.19 -7.50 -15.77
C LEU A 456 2.22 -6.62 -14.51
N TYR A 457 2.71 -7.10 -13.38
CA TYR A 457 2.94 -6.27 -12.18
C TYR A 457 4.05 -5.22 -12.40
N ARG A 458 4.98 -5.46 -13.32
CA ARG A 458 6.06 -4.52 -13.64
C ARG A 458 5.61 -3.38 -14.55
N LEU A 459 4.58 -3.56 -15.37
CA LEU A 459 4.08 -2.51 -16.26
C LEU A 459 3.57 -1.27 -15.51
N PRO A 460 2.80 -1.39 -14.40
CA PRO A 460 2.42 -0.26 -13.56
C PRO A 460 3.58 0.49 -12.91
N VAL A 461 4.77 -0.12 -12.79
CA VAL A 461 5.97 0.57 -12.27
C VAL A 461 6.44 1.63 -13.28
N ILE A 462 6.23 1.40 -14.57
CA ILE A 462 6.48 2.37 -15.65
C ILE A 462 5.48 3.53 -15.58
N LEU A 463 4.28 3.32 -15.01
CA LEU A 463 3.31 4.39 -14.82
C LEU A 463 3.82 5.52 -13.93
N SER A 464 4.74 5.25 -12.99
CA SER A 464 5.27 6.24 -12.04
C SER A 464 6.07 7.35 -12.72
N SER A 465 5.32 8.33 -13.25
CA SER A 465 5.58 9.76 -13.36
C SER A 465 7.03 10.25 -13.45
N ALA A 466 7.72 9.86 -14.51
CA ALA A 466 8.61 10.78 -15.19
C ALA A 466 8.82 10.29 -16.62
N GLY A 467 7.90 10.64 -17.53
CA GLY A 467 8.37 10.89 -18.90
C GLY A 467 9.62 11.78 -18.81
N PRO A 468 10.67 11.52 -19.61
CA PRO A 468 12.04 11.92 -19.35
C PRO A 468 12.09 13.32 -18.76
N VAL A 469 12.47 13.43 -17.47
CA VAL A 469 12.62 14.74 -16.83
C VAL A 469 13.64 15.49 -17.68
N ALA A 470 13.24 16.63 -18.23
CA ALA A 470 14.18 17.40 -19.03
C ALA A 470 15.39 17.71 -18.12
N PRO A 471 16.64 17.57 -18.59
CA PRO A 471 17.83 17.76 -17.75
C PRO A 471 17.82 19.09 -16.98
N LYS A 472 17.21 20.13 -17.57
CA LYS A 472 16.99 21.44 -16.94
C LYS A 472 16.14 21.39 -15.67
N ASP A 473 15.13 20.51 -15.61
CA ASP A 473 14.20 20.41 -14.48
C ASP A 473 14.85 19.63 -13.32
N LEU A 474 15.71 18.64 -13.62
CA LEU A 474 16.52 17.95 -12.60
C LEU A 474 17.49 18.89 -11.89
N ILE A 475 18.10 19.82 -12.63
CA ILE A 475 19.03 20.82 -12.10
C ILE A 475 18.27 21.96 -11.40
N ALA A 476 17.07 22.32 -11.85
CA ALA A 476 16.26 23.36 -11.22
C ALA A 476 15.63 22.90 -9.89
N LEU A 477 15.37 21.61 -9.72
CA LEU A 477 14.75 21.01 -8.53
C LEU A 477 15.77 20.53 -7.48
N GLY A 478 17.07 20.52 -7.80
CA GLY A 478 18.11 19.95 -6.95
C GLY A 478 19.40 20.76 -6.94
N ALA A 479 20.26 20.50 -5.96
CA ALA A 479 21.62 20.99 -5.92
C ALA A 479 22.59 19.84 -6.23
N LEU A 480 23.65 20.12 -7.01
CA LEU A 480 24.76 19.19 -7.13
C LEU A 480 25.52 19.18 -5.81
N VAL A 481 25.51 18.05 -5.12
CA VAL A 481 26.30 17.81 -3.90
C VAL A 481 27.44 16.86 -4.26
N ALA A 482 28.63 17.13 -3.74
CA ALA A 482 29.74 16.20 -3.92
C ALA A 482 29.47 14.89 -3.16
N ASP A 483 29.58 13.75 -3.85
CA ASP A 483 29.31 12.42 -3.27
C ASP A 483 30.19 12.11 -2.04
N ASP A 484 31.42 12.66 -2.01
CA ASP A 484 32.38 12.57 -0.90
C ASP A 484 31.85 13.19 0.41
N LEU A 485 30.88 14.10 0.33
CA LEU A 485 30.25 14.74 1.49
C LEU A 485 29.03 13.98 2.02
N VAL A 486 28.53 12.98 1.28
CA VAL A 486 27.25 12.31 1.56
C VAL A 486 27.46 10.90 2.12
N SER A 487 28.60 10.26 1.84
CA SER A 487 28.83 8.85 2.14
C SER A 487 29.64 8.64 3.43
N PRO A 488 29.04 8.11 4.51
CA PRO A 488 29.81 7.78 5.71
C PRO A 488 30.81 6.66 5.42
N ASP A 489 32.07 6.88 5.79
CA ASP A 489 33.13 5.87 5.68
C ASP A 489 33.12 4.93 6.88
N ALA A 490 32.15 4.01 6.87
CA ALA A 490 31.96 3.02 7.92
C ALA A 490 33.18 2.10 8.09
N LEU A 491 33.97 1.89 7.03
CA LEU A 491 35.18 1.06 7.08
C LEU A 491 36.46 1.84 7.37
N SER A 492 36.38 3.16 7.50
CA SER A 492 37.56 4.03 7.67
C SER A 492 38.62 3.84 6.57
N THR A 493 38.22 3.46 5.36
CA THR A 493 39.13 3.14 4.26
C THR A 493 39.58 4.35 3.46
N ILE A 494 38.98 5.54 3.65
CA ILE A 494 39.39 6.76 2.94
C ILE A 494 40.88 7.03 3.17
N ARG A 495 41.39 6.81 4.38
CA ARG A 495 42.79 7.11 4.70
C ARG A 495 43.79 6.24 3.94
N GLU A 496 43.43 4.99 3.67
CA GLU A 496 44.33 4.01 3.06
C GLU A 496 44.12 3.89 1.56
N MET A 497 42.87 3.95 1.12
CA MET A 497 42.43 3.67 -0.24
C MET A 497 41.94 4.91 -0.97
N ASP A 498 41.81 6.06 -0.29
CA ASP A 498 41.25 7.29 -0.86
C ASP A 498 39.80 7.12 -1.36
N VAL A 499 39.07 6.14 -0.83
CA VAL A 499 37.62 5.98 -1.04
C VAL A 499 36.97 5.40 0.22
N ALA A 500 35.71 5.76 0.44
CA ALA A 500 34.91 5.19 1.51
C ALA A 500 34.53 3.74 1.21
N ASN A 501 34.43 2.94 2.28
CA ASN A 501 33.88 1.60 2.27
C ASN A 501 34.53 0.60 1.29
N PHE A 502 35.83 0.78 0.99
CA PHE A 502 36.61 -0.15 0.16
C PHE A 502 36.80 -1.49 0.88
N ARG A 503 36.51 -2.59 0.20
CA ARG A 503 36.75 -3.94 0.73
C ARG A 503 36.94 -4.95 -0.38
N ARG A 504 37.56 -6.08 -0.02
CA ARG A 504 37.79 -7.23 -0.90
C ARG A 504 37.19 -8.48 -0.28
N VAL A 505 36.57 -9.32 -1.11
CA VAL A 505 36.12 -10.65 -0.72
C VAL A 505 37.34 -11.59 -0.58
N PRO A 506 37.54 -12.26 0.56
CA PRO A 506 38.63 -13.22 0.74
C PRO A 506 38.67 -14.28 -0.37
N ARG A 507 39.87 -14.54 -0.90
CA ARG A 507 40.16 -15.59 -1.92
C ARG A 507 39.42 -15.44 -3.27
N LEU A 508 38.62 -14.39 -3.45
CA LEU A 508 37.95 -14.06 -4.70
C LEU A 508 38.46 -12.71 -5.24
N PRO A 509 38.49 -12.51 -6.57
CA PRO A 509 38.91 -11.24 -7.16
C PRO A 509 37.72 -10.26 -7.23
N ILE A 510 36.98 -10.12 -6.12
CA ILE A 510 35.77 -9.29 -6.01
C ILE A 510 36.02 -8.18 -5.00
N TYR A 511 35.71 -6.95 -5.40
CA TYR A 511 35.95 -5.73 -4.62
C TYR A 511 34.69 -4.86 -4.60
N GLY A 512 34.52 -4.09 -3.54
CA GLY A 512 33.42 -3.12 -3.41
C GLY A 512 33.88 -1.83 -2.76
N MET A 513 33.28 -0.71 -3.17
CA MET A 513 33.58 0.61 -2.64
C MET A 513 32.43 1.61 -2.85
N ALA A 514 32.53 2.77 -2.21
CA ALA A 514 31.70 3.94 -2.52
C ALA A 514 32.09 4.59 -3.86
N GLN A 515 31.34 5.60 -4.28
CA GLN A 515 31.65 6.33 -5.50
C GLN A 515 33.00 7.04 -5.37
N PRO A 516 33.97 6.80 -6.28
CA PRO A 516 35.29 7.44 -6.22
C PRO A 516 35.28 8.83 -6.87
N SER A 517 36.12 9.74 -6.39
CA SER A 517 36.42 11.00 -7.09
C SER A 517 37.35 10.76 -8.30
N ALA A 518 37.36 11.68 -9.28
CA ALA A 518 38.23 11.58 -10.46
C ALA A 518 39.73 11.56 -10.13
N LYS A 519 40.14 12.22 -9.04
CA LYS A 519 41.52 12.19 -8.53
C LYS A 519 41.85 10.84 -7.86
N ASN A 520 40.83 10.15 -7.35
CA ASN A 520 40.97 8.94 -6.56
C ASN A 520 41.00 7.70 -7.47
N LEU A 521 40.37 7.74 -8.65
CA LEU A 521 40.36 6.64 -9.62
C LEU A 521 41.78 6.32 -10.17
N GLU A 522 42.60 7.35 -10.42
CA GLU A 522 44.00 7.17 -10.86
C GLU A 522 44.89 6.61 -9.74
N THR A 523 44.69 7.08 -8.51
CA THR A 523 45.46 6.67 -7.31
C THR A 523 45.14 5.23 -6.89
N GLN A 524 43.87 4.81 -6.98
CA GLN A 524 43.45 3.43 -6.68
C GLN A 524 43.91 2.40 -7.69
N LEU A 525 44.18 2.79 -8.93
CA LEU A 525 44.69 1.91 -9.98
C LEU A 525 46.23 1.76 -9.95
N LYS A 526 46.96 2.55 -9.15
CA LYS A 526 48.45 2.60 -9.18
C LYS A 526 49.24 2.44 -7.86
N ALA A 527 48.59 2.21 -6.71
CA ALA A 527 49.23 1.87 -5.41
C ALA A 527 50.08 2.95 -4.68
N HIS A 528 50.15 2.77 -3.34
CA HIS A 528 50.82 3.51 -2.26
C HIS A 528 51.91 4.56 -2.59
N LEU A 529 51.77 5.79 -2.06
CA LEU A 529 52.71 6.48 -1.13
C LEU A 529 52.50 8.01 -1.06
N THR A 530 52.58 8.52 0.18
CA THR A 530 52.91 9.89 0.64
C THR A 530 51.86 11.02 0.62
N ARG A 531 51.66 11.59 1.83
CA ARG A 531 50.75 12.68 2.22
C ARG A 531 51.53 13.98 2.50
N PRO A 532 50.93 15.16 2.34
CA PRO A 532 50.93 16.18 3.42
C PRO A 532 49.51 16.79 3.70
N PRO A 533 49.34 17.62 4.74
CA PRO A 533 48.08 17.79 5.50
C PRO A 533 47.15 18.90 4.97
N PRO A 534 45.91 19.01 5.51
CA PRO A 534 44.92 19.96 5.05
C PRO A 534 45.03 21.29 5.78
N ASP A 535 44.93 22.40 5.04
CA ASP A 535 44.57 23.70 5.61
C ASP A 535 43.23 24.16 5.02
N ALA A 536 42.47 24.80 5.89
CA ALA A 536 41.09 25.22 5.75
C ALA A 536 40.91 26.33 4.70
N ASP A 537 39.72 26.39 4.08
CA ASP A 537 39.02 27.67 3.87
C ASP A 537 37.55 27.48 3.45
N GLY A 538 36.75 28.53 3.73
CA GLY A 538 35.29 28.57 3.65
C GLY A 538 34.66 28.40 2.25
N PRO A 539 33.34 28.66 2.10
CA PRO A 539 32.58 28.26 0.93
C PRO A 539 33.01 29.06 -0.31
N GLN A 540 33.90 28.45 -1.11
CA GLN A 540 34.32 28.96 -2.41
C GLN A 540 33.25 28.64 -3.45
N THR A 541 32.83 29.65 -4.21
CA THR A 541 32.06 29.46 -5.44
C THR A 541 32.96 28.88 -6.52
N HIS A 542 33.04 27.55 -6.60
CA HIS A 542 33.82 26.85 -7.60
C HIS A 542 33.17 27.01 -8.99
N ARG A 543 33.88 27.63 -9.93
CA ARG A 543 33.49 27.64 -11.35
C ARG A 543 33.86 26.30 -11.97
N PHE A 544 32.87 25.48 -12.31
CA PHE A 544 33.10 24.20 -13.00
C PHE A 544 33.83 24.43 -14.34
N GLN A 545 34.99 23.80 -14.52
CA GLN A 545 35.80 23.91 -15.74
C GLN A 545 35.47 22.81 -16.75
N THR A 546 35.08 21.63 -16.27
CA THR A 546 34.76 20.45 -17.08
C THR A 546 33.56 19.71 -16.48
N CYS A 547 32.82 19.01 -17.33
CA CYS A 547 31.72 18.12 -16.94
C CYS A 547 31.90 16.82 -17.72
N LEU A 548 32.06 15.71 -17.00
CA LEU A 548 32.29 14.39 -17.58
C LEU A 548 31.26 13.42 -17.01
N THR A 549 30.77 12.54 -17.85
CA THR A 549 29.98 11.38 -17.45
C THR A 549 30.90 10.32 -16.84
N MET A 550 30.32 9.40 -16.05
CA MET A 550 31.06 8.24 -15.53
C MET A 550 31.74 7.44 -16.64
N GLN A 551 31.08 7.26 -17.78
CA GLN A 551 31.66 6.52 -18.89
C GLN A 551 32.89 7.24 -19.47
N GLU A 552 32.85 8.58 -19.60
CA GLU A 552 33.98 9.38 -20.07
C GLU A 552 35.14 9.33 -19.07
N VAL A 553 34.87 9.45 -17.77
CA VAL A 553 35.90 9.33 -16.72
C VAL A 553 36.62 7.98 -16.83
N PHE A 554 35.89 6.87 -16.86
CA PHE A 554 36.51 5.54 -16.99
C PHE A 554 37.23 5.35 -18.34
N SER A 555 36.72 5.93 -19.43
CA SER A 555 37.34 5.85 -20.75
C SER A 555 38.69 6.59 -20.80
N GLN A 556 38.83 7.71 -20.10
CA GLN A 556 40.09 8.46 -20.01
C GLN A 556 41.20 7.63 -19.34
N HIS A 557 40.87 6.74 -18.41
CA HIS A 557 41.83 5.88 -17.73
C HIS A 557 42.20 4.60 -18.49
N HIS A 558 41.56 4.32 -19.64
CA HIS A 558 41.89 3.14 -20.45
C HIS A 558 43.37 3.14 -20.91
N GLY A 559 43.96 4.32 -21.16
CA GLY A 559 45.39 4.42 -21.52
C GLY A 559 46.34 4.00 -20.39
N ALA A 560 45.96 4.25 -19.13
CA ALA A 560 46.74 3.87 -17.95
C ALA A 560 46.46 2.43 -17.48
N CYS A 561 45.27 1.91 -17.76
CA CYS A 561 44.84 0.54 -17.42
C CYS A 561 44.16 -0.11 -18.64
N PRO A 562 44.93 -0.72 -19.57
CA PRO A 562 44.40 -1.26 -20.82
C PRO A 562 43.36 -2.39 -20.66
N GLY A 563 43.30 -3.02 -19.48
CA GLY A 563 42.33 -4.08 -19.16
C GLY A 563 41.04 -3.57 -18.48
N LEU A 564 40.90 -2.27 -18.21
CA LEU A 564 39.75 -1.72 -17.50
C LEU A 564 38.52 -1.61 -18.42
N THR A 565 37.43 -2.28 -18.03
CA THR A 565 36.13 -2.20 -18.71
C THR A 565 35.05 -1.68 -17.77
N TYR A 566 34.26 -0.71 -18.23
CA TYR A 566 33.17 -0.11 -17.45
C TYR A 566 31.80 -0.65 -17.89
N HIS A 567 30.99 -1.04 -16.91
CA HIS A 567 29.61 -1.47 -17.10
C HIS A 567 28.68 -0.74 -16.11
N ARG A 568 27.51 -0.27 -16.57
CA ARG A 568 26.49 0.38 -15.74
C ARG A 568 25.26 -0.51 -15.62
N ILE A 569 24.89 -0.87 -14.39
CA ILE A 569 23.70 -1.68 -14.09
C ILE A 569 22.80 -0.89 -13.12
N PRO A 570 21.56 -0.54 -13.51
CA PRO A 570 20.72 0.40 -12.78
C PRO A 570 19.95 -0.28 -11.64
N VAL A 571 20.66 -0.78 -10.62
CA VAL A 571 20.04 -1.39 -9.44
C VAL A 571 19.33 -0.31 -8.60
N PRO A 572 18.03 -0.46 -8.29
CA PRO A 572 17.28 0.49 -7.45
C PRO A 572 17.84 0.54 -6.03
N ASP A 573 17.77 1.71 -5.39
CA ASP A 573 18.25 1.84 -4.02
C ASP A 573 17.29 1.17 -3.03
N PHE A 574 17.83 0.63 -1.93
CA PHE A 574 17.12 -0.13 -0.87
C PHE A 574 16.39 -1.42 -1.30
N CYS A 575 15.93 -1.51 -2.54
CA CYS A 575 15.15 -2.61 -3.08
C CYS A 575 16.02 -3.82 -3.44
N ALA A 576 15.37 -4.95 -3.71
CA ALA A 576 15.99 -6.05 -4.45
C ALA A 576 16.38 -5.59 -5.86
N PRO A 577 17.50 -6.07 -6.44
CA PRO A 577 17.75 -5.91 -7.86
C PRO A 577 16.58 -6.44 -8.68
N ARG A 578 16.26 -5.81 -9.80
CA ARG A 578 15.27 -6.38 -10.70
C ARG A 578 15.82 -7.68 -11.29
N GLU A 579 14.94 -8.55 -11.72
CA GLU A 579 15.34 -9.86 -12.24
C GLU A 579 16.28 -9.71 -13.45
N GLU A 580 16.03 -8.70 -14.30
CA GLU A 580 16.90 -8.36 -15.44
C GLU A 580 18.25 -7.76 -15.00
N ASP A 581 18.36 -7.19 -13.80
CA ASP A 581 19.64 -6.71 -13.27
C ASP A 581 20.54 -7.88 -12.87
N PHE A 582 19.99 -8.98 -12.36
CA PHE A 582 20.74 -10.23 -12.16
C PHE A 582 21.25 -10.78 -13.50
N ASP A 583 20.42 -10.76 -14.54
CA ASP A 583 20.82 -11.20 -15.88
C ASP A 583 21.96 -10.36 -16.45
N ARG A 584 21.88 -9.03 -16.33
CA ARG A 584 22.95 -8.11 -16.75
C ARG A 584 24.25 -8.35 -15.98
N LEU A 585 24.16 -8.57 -14.66
CA LEU A 585 25.32 -8.88 -13.82
C LEU A 585 25.96 -10.20 -14.27
N LEU A 586 25.18 -11.27 -14.42
CA LEU A 586 25.68 -12.56 -14.88
C LEU A 586 26.30 -12.48 -16.27
N GLY A 587 25.65 -11.80 -17.21
CA GLY A 587 26.18 -11.61 -18.56
C GLY A 587 27.52 -10.87 -18.57
N ALA A 588 27.67 -9.81 -17.74
CA ALA A 588 28.92 -9.08 -17.60
C ALA A 588 30.03 -9.95 -16.98
N LEU A 589 29.72 -10.71 -15.92
CA LEU A 589 30.65 -11.65 -15.28
C LEU A 589 31.10 -12.73 -16.28
N GLN A 590 30.15 -13.32 -17.02
CA GLN A 590 30.43 -14.37 -18.00
C GLN A 590 31.34 -13.87 -19.12
N ALA A 591 31.00 -12.73 -19.72
CA ALA A 591 31.75 -12.15 -20.83
C ALA A 591 33.19 -11.82 -20.42
N ALA A 592 33.38 -11.29 -19.22
CA ALA A 592 34.69 -10.97 -18.67
C ALA A 592 35.51 -12.24 -18.36
N LEU A 593 34.93 -13.22 -17.68
CA LEU A 593 35.61 -14.47 -17.32
C LEU A 593 35.95 -15.34 -18.54
N ALA A 594 35.12 -15.28 -19.60
CA ALA A 594 35.41 -15.95 -20.87
C ALA A 594 36.63 -15.33 -21.58
N LYS A 595 36.87 -14.03 -21.39
CA LYS A 595 38.03 -13.33 -21.95
C LYS A 595 39.30 -13.58 -21.12
N ASP A 596 39.20 -13.48 -19.81
CA ASP A 596 40.31 -13.76 -18.88
C ASP A 596 39.78 -14.31 -17.53
N PRO A 597 40.08 -15.57 -17.18
CA PRO A 597 39.71 -16.16 -15.89
C PRO A 597 40.28 -15.43 -14.66
N GLY A 598 41.34 -14.63 -14.85
CA GLY A 598 41.96 -13.79 -13.82
C GLY A 598 41.28 -12.45 -13.61
N THR A 599 40.20 -12.13 -14.35
CA THR A 599 39.53 -10.83 -14.28
C THR A 599 39.03 -10.51 -12.86
N GLY A 600 39.36 -9.31 -12.38
CA GLY A 600 38.81 -8.74 -11.14
C GLY A 600 37.56 -7.90 -11.38
N PHE A 601 36.64 -7.94 -10.42
CA PHE A 601 35.37 -7.23 -10.48
C PHE A 601 35.27 -6.21 -9.35
N VAL A 602 35.03 -4.95 -9.70
CA VAL A 602 34.87 -3.84 -8.75
C VAL A 602 33.45 -3.31 -8.84
N PHE A 603 32.73 -3.32 -7.72
CA PHE A 603 31.37 -2.82 -7.62
C PHE A 603 31.34 -1.49 -6.87
N SER A 604 30.63 -0.50 -7.40
CA SER A 604 30.43 0.78 -6.72
C SER A 604 28.99 1.29 -6.83
N CYS A 605 28.56 1.98 -5.78
CA CYS A 605 27.34 2.78 -5.71
C CYS A 605 27.64 4.04 -4.90
N LEU A 606 26.63 4.89 -4.63
CA LEU A 606 26.81 6.14 -3.88
C LEU A 606 27.62 5.91 -2.58
N SER A 607 27.09 5.11 -1.64
CA SER A 607 27.74 4.87 -0.34
C SER A 607 28.65 3.65 -0.26
N GLY A 608 28.66 2.76 -1.27
CA GLY A 608 29.42 1.50 -1.20
C GLY A 608 28.84 0.43 -0.25
N GLN A 609 27.63 0.66 0.25
CA GLN A 609 26.94 -0.21 1.20
C GLN A 609 25.90 -1.07 0.46
N GLY A 610 24.60 -0.77 0.57
CA GLY A 610 23.50 -1.67 0.15
C GLY A 610 23.61 -2.24 -1.28
N ARG A 611 23.68 -1.39 -2.32
CA ARG A 611 23.75 -1.83 -3.72
C ARG A 611 25.06 -2.55 -4.04
N THR A 612 26.18 -2.00 -3.59
CA THR A 612 27.52 -2.62 -3.74
C THR A 612 27.58 -3.99 -3.07
N THR A 613 27.18 -4.11 -1.80
CA THR A 613 27.12 -5.39 -1.07
C THR A 613 26.27 -6.41 -1.82
N THR A 614 25.11 -6.00 -2.30
CA THR A 614 24.21 -6.90 -3.04
C THR A 614 24.87 -7.42 -4.32
N ALA A 615 25.49 -6.55 -5.12
CA ALA A 615 26.18 -6.96 -6.34
C ALA A 615 27.40 -7.85 -6.06
N MET A 616 28.15 -7.58 -4.98
CA MET A 616 29.24 -8.44 -4.53
C MET A 616 28.75 -9.84 -4.15
N VAL A 617 27.64 -9.96 -3.41
CA VAL A 617 27.06 -11.26 -3.02
C VAL A 617 26.62 -12.05 -4.26
N VAL A 618 25.97 -11.39 -5.22
CA VAL A 618 25.61 -12.01 -6.52
C VAL A 618 26.85 -12.55 -7.24
N ALA A 619 27.93 -11.76 -7.27
CA ALA A 619 29.19 -12.19 -7.86
C ALA A 619 29.81 -13.37 -7.10
N VAL A 620 29.82 -13.36 -5.77
CA VAL A 620 30.32 -14.48 -4.95
C VAL A 620 29.58 -15.78 -5.29
N LEU A 621 28.25 -15.75 -5.28
CA LEU A 621 27.42 -16.91 -5.62
C LEU A 621 27.68 -17.39 -7.05
N ALA A 622 27.81 -16.48 -8.02
CA ALA A 622 28.15 -16.84 -9.40
C ALA A 622 29.55 -17.48 -9.51
N PHE A 623 30.53 -16.99 -8.76
CA PHE A 623 31.88 -17.58 -8.71
C PHE A 623 31.88 -18.97 -8.07
N TRP A 624 31.12 -19.16 -6.98
CA TRP A 624 30.92 -20.47 -6.37
C TRP A 624 30.22 -21.44 -7.31
N HIS A 625 29.21 -20.98 -8.06
CA HIS A 625 28.60 -21.80 -9.09
C HIS A 625 29.60 -22.28 -10.16
N ILE A 626 30.47 -21.38 -10.63
CA ILE A 626 31.50 -21.73 -11.63
C ILE A 626 32.57 -22.68 -11.07
N ARG A 627 33.00 -22.46 -9.82
CA ARG A 627 34.14 -23.18 -9.20
C ARG A 627 33.72 -24.38 -8.36
N GLY A 628 32.43 -24.58 -8.14
CA GLY A 628 31.88 -25.48 -7.14
C GLY A 628 31.56 -24.74 -5.83
N PHE A 629 30.34 -24.94 -5.33
CA PHE A 629 29.92 -24.37 -4.04
C PHE A 629 30.78 -24.93 -2.91
N PRO A 630 31.28 -24.08 -1.99
CA PRO A 630 32.04 -24.55 -0.85
C PRO A 630 31.15 -25.36 0.12
N GLU A 631 31.75 -26.25 0.90
CA GLU A 631 31.08 -26.81 2.06
C GLU A 631 30.92 -25.71 3.11
N VAL A 632 29.67 -25.30 3.34
CA VAL A 632 29.33 -24.29 4.34
C VAL A 632 29.07 -24.98 5.68
N GLY A 633 29.87 -24.63 6.70
CA GLY A 633 29.72 -25.15 8.07
C GLY A 633 28.43 -24.70 8.75
N GLU A 634 28.19 -25.18 9.98
CA GLU A 634 27.02 -24.80 10.79
C GLU A 634 27.22 -23.51 11.61
N GLU A 635 28.44 -22.96 11.61
CA GLU A 635 28.76 -21.71 12.29
C GLU A 635 28.28 -20.51 11.45
N GLU A 636 27.26 -19.81 11.95
CA GLU A 636 26.68 -18.61 11.33
C GLU A 636 26.95 -17.38 12.20
N LEU A 637 27.09 -16.20 11.57
CA LEU A 637 27.12 -14.95 12.33
C LEU A 637 25.74 -14.67 12.94
N VAL A 638 25.70 -14.53 14.26
CA VAL A 638 24.47 -14.31 15.03
C VAL A 638 24.67 -13.17 16.01
N SER A 639 23.73 -12.23 16.03
CA SER A 639 23.62 -11.21 17.07
C SER A 639 22.45 -11.53 18.01
N VAL A 640 22.63 -11.26 19.30
CA VAL A 640 21.62 -11.44 20.36
C VAL A 640 21.10 -10.07 20.82
N PRO A 641 19.79 -9.93 21.15
CA PRO A 641 18.80 -10.99 21.38
C PRO A 641 18.10 -11.55 20.11
N ASP A 642 18.44 -11.07 18.91
CA ASP A 642 17.68 -11.32 17.67
C ASP A 642 18.14 -12.53 16.87
N ALA A 643 18.66 -13.54 17.55
CA ALA A 643 19.35 -14.66 16.92
C ALA A 643 18.55 -15.32 15.79
N LYS A 644 17.23 -15.51 15.97
CA LYS A 644 16.33 -16.03 14.93
C LYS A 644 16.38 -15.18 13.65
N PHE A 645 16.24 -13.87 13.80
CA PHE A 645 16.15 -12.94 12.66
C PHE A 645 17.51 -12.69 12.01
N THR A 646 18.57 -12.73 12.80
CA THR A 646 19.93 -12.45 12.33
C THR A 646 20.54 -13.68 11.66
N LYS A 647 20.01 -14.87 11.96
CA LYS A 647 20.10 -16.08 11.12
C LYS A 647 19.27 -16.03 9.85
N GLY A 648 18.39 -15.04 9.66
CA GLY A 648 17.51 -14.95 8.50
C GLY A 648 16.30 -15.90 8.55
N GLU A 649 15.94 -16.44 9.72
CA GLU A 649 14.82 -17.38 9.90
C GLU A 649 13.46 -16.68 10.01
N PHE A 650 13.17 -15.72 9.13
CA PHE A 650 11.85 -15.11 9.01
C PHE A 650 10.86 -16.14 8.46
N GLU A 651 9.63 -16.26 8.98
CA GLU A 651 8.67 -17.28 8.53
C GLU A 651 8.43 -17.21 7.01
N VAL A 652 8.38 -16.01 6.44
CA VAL A 652 8.21 -15.84 5.00
C VAL A 652 9.41 -16.34 4.19
N VAL A 653 10.63 -16.19 4.71
CA VAL A 653 11.84 -16.78 4.11
C VAL A 653 11.78 -18.30 4.24
N MET A 654 11.35 -18.82 5.39
CA MET A 654 11.25 -20.26 5.62
C MET A 654 10.18 -20.91 4.72
N LYS A 655 9.08 -20.21 4.41
CA LYS A 655 8.11 -20.65 3.39
C LYS A 655 8.76 -20.78 2.02
N VAL A 656 9.60 -19.82 1.61
CA VAL A 656 10.36 -19.91 0.35
C VAL A 656 11.33 -21.09 0.40
N VAL A 657 12.09 -21.24 1.48
CA VAL A 657 13.03 -22.36 1.68
C VAL A 657 12.34 -23.73 1.56
N GLN A 658 11.14 -23.87 2.10
CA GLN A 658 10.35 -25.12 2.01
C GLN A 658 9.88 -25.44 0.59
N LEU A 659 9.72 -24.43 -0.28
CA LEU A 659 9.33 -24.62 -1.68
C LEU A 659 10.52 -24.96 -2.58
N LEU A 660 11.74 -24.64 -2.17
CA LEU A 660 12.94 -24.81 -2.98
C LEU A 660 13.58 -26.20 -2.80
N PRO A 661 14.03 -26.84 -3.89
CA PRO A 661 14.90 -28.01 -3.78
C PRO A 661 16.16 -27.67 -2.96
N ASP A 662 16.47 -28.49 -1.95
CA ASP A 662 17.58 -28.25 -1.01
C ASP A 662 17.58 -26.82 -0.40
N GLY A 663 16.41 -26.22 -0.19
CA GLY A 663 16.30 -24.80 0.18
C GLY A 663 17.11 -24.39 1.42
N HIS A 664 17.25 -25.26 2.42
CA HIS A 664 18.07 -24.99 3.60
C HIS A 664 19.56 -24.88 3.27
N ARG A 665 20.05 -25.67 2.31
CA ARG A 665 21.44 -25.58 1.83
C ARG A 665 21.63 -24.30 1.04
N VAL A 666 20.74 -24.03 0.09
CA VAL A 666 20.78 -22.82 -0.74
C VAL A 666 20.76 -21.54 0.11
N LYS A 667 19.90 -21.48 1.13
CA LYS A 667 19.86 -20.37 2.09
C LYS A 667 21.21 -20.23 2.82
N ARG A 668 21.76 -21.32 3.36
CA ARG A 668 23.06 -21.29 4.07
C ARG A 668 24.19 -20.77 3.19
N GLU A 669 24.21 -21.11 1.91
CA GLU A 669 25.18 -20.58 0.96
C GLU A 669 25.00 -19.06 0.77
N VAL A 670 23.77 -18.55 0.70
CA VAL A 670 23.53 -17.10 0.68
C VAL A 670 24.00 -16.42 1.96
N ASP A 671 23.74 -17.03 3.11
CA ASP A 671 24.16 -16.50 4.41
C ASP A 671 25.68 -16.45 4.51
N ALA A 672 26.38 -17.50 4.09
CA ALA A 672 27.84 -17.53 4.03
C ALA A 672 28.40 -16.49 3.04
N ALA A 673 27.75 -16.28 1.90
CA ALA A 673 28.15 -15.26 0.94
C ALA A 673 27.99 -13.85 1.52
N LEU A 674 26.90 -13.60 2.24
CA LEU A 674 26.68 -12.34 2.98
C LEU A 674 27.76 -12.14 4.04
N ASP A 675 28.01 -13.16 4.86
CA ASP A 675 29.01 -13.13 5.94
C ASP A 675 30.41 -12.85 5.37
N THR A 676 30.78 -13.52 4.26
CA THR A 676 32.08 -13.33 3.59
C THR A 676 32.24 -11.91 3.03
N VAL A 677 31.18 -11.33 2.47
CA VAL A 677 31.22 -9.94 1.93
C VAL A 677 31.24 -8.90 3.05
N SER A 678 30.67 -9.24 4.21
CA SER A 678 30.54 -8.38 5.38
C SER A 678 31.62 -8.60 6.45
N GLU A 679 32.52 -9.57 6.28
CA GLU A 679 33.56 -9.94 7.26
C GLU A 679 34.42 -8.74 7.69
N THR A 680 34.65 -7.78 6.79
CA THR A 680 35.43 -6.56 7.06
C THR A 680 34.58 -5.37 7.51
N MET A 681 33.25 -5.50 7.62
CA MET A 681 32.36 -4.42 8.04
C MET A 681 32.05 -4.49 9.54
N THR A 682 32.65 -3.58 10.31
CA THR A 682 32.34 -3.39 11.75
C THR A 682 31.38 -2.21 11.94
N PRO A 683 30.30 -2.30 12.75
CA PRO A 683 29.60 -3.48 13.26
C PRO A 683 28.53 -3.99 12.26
N MET A 684 27.86 -5.09 12.61
CA MET A 684 26.74 -5.77 11.92
C MET A 684 25.60 -4.86 11.36
N HIS A 685 25.59 -3.57 11.63
CA HIS A 685 24.55 -2.60 11.25
C HIS A 685 24.23 -2.54 9.74
N TYR A 686 25.16 -2.93 8.88
CA TYR A 686 24.94 -2.98 7.42
C TYR A 686 24.70 -4.39 6.87
N HIS A 687 24.73 -5.40 7.73
CA HIS A 687 24.48 -6.78 7.34
C HIS A 687 23.00 -6.95 6.98
N LEU A 688 22.69 -7.59 5.84
CA LEU A 688 21.32 -7.62 5.31
C LEU A 688 20.33 -8.30 6.28
N ARG A 689 20.73 -9.40 6.94
CA ARG A 689 19.87 -10.11 7.90
C ARG A 689 19.54 -9.25 9.14
N GLU A 690 20.50 -8.43 9.58
CA GLU A 690 20.36 -7.53 10.74
C GLU A 690 19.50 -6.30 10.38
N ILE A 691 19.77 -5.65 9.24
CA ILE A 691 19.10 -4.40 8.86
C ILE A 691 17.60 -4.61 8.64
N ILE A 692 17.17 -5.81 8.20
CA ILE A 692 15.75 -6.16 8.07
C ILE A 692 15.00 -5.95 9.40
N ILE A 693 15.47 -6.60 10.48
CA ILE A 693 14.79 -6.57 11.77
C ILE A 693 15.00 -5.23 12.50
N CYS A 694 16.19 -4.64 12.37
CA CYS A 694 16.48 -3.33 12.95
C CYS A 694 15.59 -2.24 12.34
N THR A 695 15.45 -2.17 11.01
CA THR A 695 14.58 -1.20 10.36
C THR A 695 13.11 -1.43 10.69
N PHE A 696 12.65 -2.69 10.81
CA PHE A 696 11.29 -2.99 11.28
C PHE A 696 11.03 -2.42 12.68
N ARG A 697 11.96 -2.59 13.62
CA ARG A 697 11.84 -2.05 14.98
C ARG A 697 11.89 -0.54 15.03
N GLN A 698 12.75 0.09 14.22
CA GLN A 698 12.76 1.53 14.07
C GLN A 698 11.40 2.04 13.56
N ALA A 699 10.74 1.33 12.63
CA ALA A 699 9.39 1.68 12.18
C ALA A 699 8.36 1.63 13.32
N LYS A 700 8.50 0.68 14.26
CA LYS A 700 7.65 0.58 15.46
C LYS A 700 7.93 1.66 16.50
N ALA A 701 9.17 2.12 16.60
CA ALA A 701 9.59 3.18 17.52
C ALA A 701 9.46 4.59 16.93
N ALA A 702 9.11 4.71 15.65
CA ALA A 702 9.01 5.98 14.94
C ALA A 702 7.93 6.88 15.56
N LYS A 703 8.25 8.17 15.68
CA LYS A 703 7.36 9.17 16.30
C LYS A 703 6.32 9.72 15.32
N SER A 704 6.60 9.63 14.02
CA SER A 704 5.70 10.11 12.97
C SER A 704 5.21 8.97 12.09
N GLU A 705 3.97 9.05 11.64
CA GLU A 705 3.36 8.04 10.77
C GLU A 705 4.07 7.96 9.41
N GLN A 706 4.53 9.09 8.87
CA GLN A 706 5.28 9.14 7.61
C GLN A 706 6.63 8.40 7.72
N GLU A 707 7.37 8.63 8.81
CA GLU A 707 8.62 7.93 9.07
C GLU A 707 8.39 6.43 9.31
N ALA A 708 7.38 6.08 10.10
CA ALA A 708 6.98 4.68 10.34
C ALA A 708 6.65 3.98 9.02
N ARG A 709 5.85 4.61 8.16
CA ARG A 709 5.49 4.10 6.83
C ARG A 709 6.72 3.90 5.95
N ARG A 710 7.63 4.86 5.91
CA ARG A 710 8.88 4.79 5.14
C ARG A 710 9.79 3.65 5.62
N LEU A 711 10.02 3.56 6.93
CA LEU A 711 10.85 2.50 7.51
C LEU A 711 10.22 1.12 7.33
N ARG A 712 8.88 1.01 7.42
CA ARG A 712 8.18 -0.24 7.13
C ARG A 712 8.40 -0.69 5.70
N LEU A 713 8.25 0.20 4.71
CA LEU A 713 8.57 -0.09 3.31
C LEU A 713 10.02 -0.55 3.16
N ARG A 714 10.99 0.16 3.75
CA ARG A 714 12.42 -0.21 3.71
C ARG A 714 12.67 -1.61 4.29
N SER A 715 12.08 -1.93 5.44
CA SER A 715 12.24 -3.26 6.07
C SER A 715 11.74 -4.39 5.16
N LEU A 716 10.62 -4.19 4.47
CA LEU A 716 10.07 -5.15 3.52
C LEU A 716 10.91 -5.24 2.23
N GLN A 717 11.47 -4.12 1.76
CA GLN A 717 12.39 -4.10 0.61
C GLN A 717 13.69 -4.88 0.90
N TYR A 718 14.24 -4.77 2.11
CA TYR A 718 15.38 -5.58 2.52
C TYR A 718 15.04 -7.06 2.65
N LEU A 719 13.84 -7.38 3.16
CA LEU A 719 13.35 -8.76 3.25
C LEU A 719 13.17 -9.37 1.85
N GLU A 720 12.56 -8.63 0.92
CA GLU A 720 12.41 -9.01 -0.48
C GLU A 720 13.78 -9.23 -1.14
N ARG A 721 14.76 -8.35 -0.88
CA ARG A 721 16.14 -8.51 -1.36
C ARG A 721 16.77 -9.80 -0.88
N TYR A 722 16.62 -10.14 0.40
CA TYR A 722 17.17 -11.38 0.95
C TYR A 722 16.52 -12.61 0.31
N ILE A 723 15.19 -12.60 0.15
CA ILE A 723 14.47 -13.66 -0.58
C ILE A 723 14.98 -13.78 -2.02
N CYS A 724 15.17 -12.68 -2.74
CA CYS A 724 15.71 -12.71 -4.11
C CYS A 724 17.12 -13.32 -4.18
N LEU A 725 17.99 -13.10 -3.20
CA LEU A 725 19.31 -13.75 -3.15
C LEU A 725 19.19 -15.26 -2.93
N VAL A 726 18.27 -15.71 -2.06
CA VAL A 726 17.96 -17.14 -1.86
C VAL A 726 17.43 -17.78 -3.15
N LEU A 727 16.50 -17.12 -3.83
CA LEU A 727 15.97 -17.57 -5.12
C LEU A 727 17.05 -17.62 -6.21
N PHE A 728 17.94 -16.62 -6.24
CA PHE A 728 19.06 -16.57 -7.18
C PHE A 728 20.04 -17.72 -6.96
N SER A 729 20.37 -18.03 -5.70
CA SER A 729 21.22 -19.19 -5.38
C SER A 729 20.54 -20.50 -5.80
N ALA A 730 19.23 -20.65 -5.59
CA ALA A 730 18.48 -21.83 -6.04
C ALA A 730 18.51 -21.98 -7.58
N TYR A 731 18.34 -20.86 -8.29
CA TYR A 731 18.47 -20.82 -9.75
C TYR A 731 19.86 -21.30 -10.20
N LEU A 732 20.94 -20.88 -9.55
CA LEU A 732 22.29 -21.31 -9.90
C LEU A 732 22.45 -22.83 -9.77
N HIS A 733 21.94 -23.46 -8.71
CA HIS A 733 21.98 -24.93 -8.57
C HIS A 733 21.22 -25.70 -9.65
N LEU A 734 20.18 -25.10 -10.22
CA LEU A 734 19.37 -25.72 -11.27
C LEU A 734 19.97 -25.54 -12.67
N GLU A 735 20.83 -24.54 -12.87
CA GLU A 735 21.51 -24.30 -14.14
C GLU A 735 22.84 -25.05 -14.23
N LYS A 736 23.26 -25.40 -15.45
CA LYS A 736 24.59 -26.00 -15.65
C LYS A 736 25.69 -24.96 -15.40
N ALA A 737 26.76 -25.39 -14.72
CA ALA A 737 27.94 -24.57 -14.45
C ALA A 737 28.49 -23.94 -15.74
N GLY A 738 28.63 -22.61 -15.74
CA GLY A 738 29.21 -21.82 -16.83
C GLY A 738 28.34 -21.61 -18.08
N SER A 739 27.17 -22.27 -18.20
CA SER A 739 26.34 -22.14 -19.41
C SER A 739 25.28 -21.04 -19.32
N TRP A 740 24.71 -20.78 -18.12
CA TRP A 740 23.66 -19.77 -17.83
C TRP A 740 22.71 -19.50 -19.01
N GLN A 741 22.19 -20.57 -19.62
CA GLN A 741 21.47 -20.46 -20.90
C GLN A 741 20.08 -19.86 -20.69
N ARG A 742 19.42 -20.23 -19.59
CA ARG A 742 18.18 -19.61 -19.16
C ARG A 742 18.53 -18.42 -18.26
N PRO A 743 18.12 -17.18 -18.57
CA PRO A 743 18.31 -16.05 -17.67
C PRO A 743 17.49 -16.24 -16.38
N PHE A 744 17.94 -15.63 -15.29
CA PHE A 744 17.25 -15.64 -13.99
C PHE A 744 15.82 -15.08 -14.11
N SER A 745 15.62 -14.02 -14.91
CA SER A 745 14.27 -13.49 -15.17
C SER A 745 13.34 -14.48 -15.85
N ALA A 746 13.85 -15.31 -16.77
CA ALA A 746 13.05 -16.38 -17.37
C ALA A 746 12.77 -17.49 -16.37
N TRP A 747 13.74 -17.88 -15.53
CA TRP A 747 13.52 -18.87 -14.48
C TRP A 747 12.48 -18.41 -13.45
N MET A 748 12.53 -17.14 -13.03
CA MET A 748 11.55 -16.54 -12.13
C MET A 748 10.13 -16.62 -12.71
N ARG A 749 9.96 -16.31 -14.00
CA ARG A 749 8.66 -16.37 -14.69
C ARG A 749 8.17 -17.81 -14.92
N GLU A 750 9.04 -18.70 -15.38
CA GLU A 750 8.64 -20.03 -15.84
C GLU A 750 8.54 -21.06 -14.73
N VAL A 751 9.33 -20.89 -13.66
CA VAL A 751 9.49 -21.86 -12.56
C VAL A 751 9.01 -21.25 -11.25
N ALA A 752 9.60 -20.14 -10.81
CA ALA A 752 9.31 -19.58 -9.47
C ALA A 752 7.85 -19.08 -9.35
N ALA A 753 7.31 -18.45 -10.40
CA ALA A 753 5.92 -17.99 -10.40
C ALA A 753 4.93 -19.15 -10.26
N LYS A 754 5.14 -20.26 -10.98
CA LYS A 754 4.30 -21.46 -10.90
C LYS A 754 4.44 -22.18 -9.55
N ALA A 755 5.61 -22.06 -8.90
CA ALA A 755 5.84 -22.57 -7.55
C ALA A 755 5.18 -21.72 -6.46
N GLY A 756 4.53 -20.60 -6.80
CA GLY A 756 3.84 -19.73 -5.83
C GLY A 756 4.73 -18.67 -5.19
N ILE A 757 5.95 -18.43 -5.70
CA ILE A 757 6.86 -17.43 -5.12
C ILE A 757 6.26 -16.02 -5.15
N TYR A 758 5.63 -15.59 -6.24
CA TYR A 758 4.99 -14.28 -6.28
C TYR A 758 3.74 -14.20 -5.39
N GLU A 759 3.06 -15.31 -5.09
CA GLU A 759 1.97 -15.29 -4.10
C GLU A 759 2.52 -14.99 -2.70
N ILE A 760 3.68 -15.55 -2.35
CA ILE A 760 4.40 -15.24 -1.10
C ILE A 760 4.85 -13.78 -1.10
N LEU A 761 5.47 -13.30 -2.19
CA LEU A 761 5.89 -11.90 -2.28
C LEU A 761 4.69 -10.94 -2.27
N ASN A 762 3.52 -11.34 -2.77
CA ASN A 762 2.30 -10.54 -2.74
C ASN A 762 1.57 -10.56 -1.38
N GLN A 763 2.18 -11.19 -0.37
CA GLN A 763 1.76 -11.20 1.04
C GLN A 763 2.99 -11.02 1.95
N LEU A 764 3.98 -10.24 1.50
CA LEU A 764 5.24 -10.06 2.23
C LEU A 764 5.01 -9.32 3.55
N GLY A 765 5.55 -9.85 4.64
CA GLY A 765 5.36 -9.28 5.97
C GLY A 765 6.15 -10.01 7.04
N PHE A 766 5.91 -9.63 8.28
CA PHE A 766 6.48 -10.25 9.47
C PHE A 766 5.36 -10.89 10.31
N PRO A 767 4.75 -12.01 9.87
CA PRO A 767 3.58 -12.60 10.52
C PRO A 767 3.84 -13.01 11.99
N GLU A 768 5.07 -13.41 12.32
CA GLU A 768 5.47 -13.67 13.71
C GLU A 768 5.53 -12.42 14.61
N LEU A 769 5.48 -11.21 14.05
CA LEU A 769 5.60 -9.94 14.79
C LEU A 769 4.34 -9.07 14.68
N GLU A 770 3.58 -9.17 13.59
CA GLU A 770 2.37 -8.38 13.37
C GLU A 770 1.41 -9.04 12.38
N SER A 771 0.12 -8.71 12.47
CA SER A 771 -0.86 -9.13 11.46
C SER A 771 -0.49 -8.54 10.11
N VAL A 772 -0.35 -9.41 9.10
CA VAL A 772 -0.06 -9.04 7.70
C VAL A 772 -1.35 -8.61 6.98
N GLU A 773 -2.51 -8.94 7.53
CA GLU A 773 -3.80 -8.59 6.94
C GLU A 773 -3.92 -7.08 6.74
N ASP A 774 -4.34 -6.70 5.54
CA ASP A 774 -4.65 -5.34 5.13
C ASP A 774 -3.48 -4.33 5.15
N GLN A 775 -2.23 -4.80 5.23
CA GLN A 775 -1.08 -3.91 5.06
C GLN A 775 -0.84 -3.57 3.58
N PRO A 776 -0.85 -2.29 3.16
CA PRO A 776 -0.66 -1.93 1.75
C PRO A 776 0.65 -2.46 1.18
N PHE A 777 1.76 -2.31 1.91
CA PHE A 777 3.08 -2.78 1.48
C PHE A 777 3.26 -4.29 1.55
N SER A 778 2.28 -5.07 1.99
CA SER A 778 2.34 -6.54 1.80
C SER A 778 2.13 -6.94 0.34
N ARG A 779 1.49 -6.06 -0.46
CA ARG A 779 1.18 -6.29 -1.88
C ARG A 779 2.29 -5.83 -2.81
N LEU A 780 2.54 -6.60 -3.87
CA LEU A 780 3.52 -6.29 -4.91
C LEU A 780 3.23 -4.93 -5.55
N ARG A 781 1.98 -4.70 -5.98
CA ARG A 781 1.52 -3.45 -6.60
C ARG A 781 1.98 -2.22 -5.81
N CYS A 782 1.66 -2.17 -4.52
CA CYS A 782 1.98 -1.02 -3.67
C CYS A 782 3.49 -0.88 -3.46
N ARG A 783 4.22 -1.96 -3.14
CA ARG A 783 5.67 -1.86 -2.92
C ARG A 783 6.43 -1.44 -4.16
N TRP A 784 6.06 -2.00 -5.32
CA TRP A 784 6.78 -1.76 -6.57
C TRP A 784 6.49 -0.39 -7.17
N GLN A 785 5.29 0.17 -6.98
CA GLN A 785 4.97 1.55 -7.36
C GLN A 785 5.83 2.58 -6.60
N GLU A 786 6.14 2.30 -5.33
CA GLU A 786 6.98 3.17 -4.49
C GLU A 786 8.47 3.09 -4.87
N GLN A 787 8.93 2.08 -5.62
CA GLN A 787 10.35 1.95 -6.01
C GLN A 787 10.83 3.08 -6.94
N ASN A 788 9.91 3.73 -7.65
CA ASN A 788 10.20 4.78 -8.63
C ASN A 788 9.84 6.19 -8.13
N ARG A 789 9.21 6.33 -6.96
CA ARG A 789 9.10 7.64 -6.33
C ARG A 789 10.52 8.00 -5.89
N GLY A 790 11.09 9.03 -6.52
CA GLY A 790 12.48 9.43 -6.29
C GLY A 790 12.78 9.60 -4.79
N PRO A 791 14.06 9.57 -4.38
CA PRO A 791 14.40 9.83 -2.99
C PRO A 791 13.82 11.19 -2.60
N GLU A 792 12.75 11.19 -1.79
CA GLU A 792 12.39 12.39 -1.04
C GLU A 792 13.66 12.81 -0.30
N LEU A 793 14.04 14.08 -0.46
CA LEU A 793 15.23 14.70 0.12
C LEU A 793 15.45 14.07 1.49
N SER A 794 16.47 13.22 1.59
CA SER A 794 16.88 12.60 2.84
C SER A 794 17.07 13.74 3.83
N ALA A 795 16.12 13.86 4.77
CA ALA A 795 16.31 14.74 5.90
C ALA A 795 17.64 14.34 6.53
N SER A 796 18.41 15.34 6.93
CA SER A 796 19.80 15.27 7.42
C SER A 796 20.04 14.37 8.64
N GLY A 797 19.10 13.49 9.00
CA GLY A 797 19.20 12.49 10.07
C GLY A 797 19.09 11.03 9.62
N ASP A 798 18.99 10.73 8.32
CA ASP A 798 18.92 9.33 7.82
C ASP A 798 20.28 8.60 7.79
N PHE A 799 21.36 9.25 8.23
CA PHE A 799 22.74 8.74 8.26
C PHE A 799 23.21 8.37 9.68
N LEU A 800 22.36 7.73 10.47
CA LEU A 800 22.74 7.16 11.77
C LEU A 800 22.83 5.64 11.70
#